data_AF-A0A7C6Y6X6-F1
#
_entry.id   AF-A0A7C6Y6X6-F1
#
_cell.length_a   1.000
_cell.length_b   1.000
_cell.length_c   1.000
_cell.angle_alpha   90.00
_cell.angle_beta   90.00
_cell.angle_gamma   90.00
#
_symmetry.space_group_name_H-M   'P 1'
#
loop_
_entity.id
_entity.type
_entity.pdbx_description
1 polymer ?
#
loop_
_entity_poly.entity_id
_entity_poly.type
_entity_poly.pdbx_seq_one_letter_code
_entity_poly.pdbx_strand_id
1 'polypeptide(L)'
;MKSNKKNFFIPKIEEQDETEINKAEKTKKSFISPISGRNVKDNQSFPFVQYGNKGLQYEAFRDTKTDNSEEINKRFKDSYGQKSQIIESENRSKKALNQIPDYLKKEQDDTKKKIVKSSQNTASTIVSRQEISKSVFVEANFQEDELIDSSYEDLNINTGQKHENEFIENKHINRNLPESANDENGWNGRKVPKPQTVSRKVGRRYIAPSVELLKKGRGKSGDDLVYVNKQREIIDNTLSEFHIAGHVTYYTKGPAVTQFEIKLDGGVKVEKIKNIASNLQMDLKCKSLRIEAPIPGKSTVGLEVPNIKQDFVMLGEFLTNKEFLNDGNPLNVVLGLDISGNPVYLDIGEMPHGLIAGTTGSGKSVCINCMIISMLYKADPDDVKLLLIDPKFIEFSNYEEIPHLISPVINDSKLAAAGLKWAVDEMQKRYMLFKTSKQRNIGAYNEFAKMNPKIEKLPYIIIIIDELADLMGATGNSVEEYIQRLAQKARAAGIHLIIATQRPSTDIIKGTIKANIQTRIAFAVNSQVDSMVILDHTGADKLLGKGDMLYSDGVTDMRLQGAFITDSEISAITTYLTEKYSPNYMFTQEDLQKRIEDEETNKINFREDEFFDIIAVFVVKNDAASINRIQKEFGIGFNRAQSIMLGLEELGIVSEGMGSRSRNVLVTSEELDVILGS
;
A
#
# COMPACT_ATOMS: atom_id res chain seq x y z
N MET A 1 51.66 29.37 11.03
CA MET A 1 50.93 30.43 10.29
C MET A 1 49.52 30.53 10.85
N LYS A 2 49.07 31.75 11.16
CA LYS A 2 47.88 32.06 11.98
C LYS A 2 46.56 31.72 11.26
N SER A 3 45.58 31.21 12.02
CA SER A 3 44.21 30.93 11.56
C SER A 3 43.40 32.22 11.40
N ASN A 4 42.87 32.47 10.20
CA ASN A 4 41.93 33.55 9.93
C ASN A 4 40.50 33.12 10.29
N LYS A 5 39.98 33.56 11.44
CA LYS A 5 38.53 33.54 11.73
C LYS A 5 37.90 34.78 11.08
N LYS A 6 36.98 34.58 10.12
CA LYS A 6 36.13 35.67 9.62
C LYS A 6 35.00 35.91 10.62
N ASN A 7 34.94 37.11 11.20
CA ASN A 7 33.82 37.56 12.01
C ASN A 7 32.63 37.92 11.11
N PHE A 8 31.45 37.41 11.46
CA PHE A 8 30.17 37.72 10.82
C PHE A 8 29.56 38.96 11.50
N PHE A 9 29.18 39.99 10.73
CA PHE A 9 28.64 41.26 11.22
C PHE A 9 27.16 41.37 10.84
N ILE A 10 26.29 41.59 11.83
CA ILE A 10 24.85 41.85 11.61
C ILE A 10 24.65 43.36 11.78
N PRO A 11 24.12 44.08 10.76
CA PRO A 11 23.90 45.52 10.89
C PRO A 11 22.71 45.81 11.82
N LYS A 12 22.92 46.73 12.77
CA LYS A 12 21.85 47.34 13.59
C LYS A 12 21.08 48.35 12.74
N ILE A 13 19.76 48.30 12.80
CA ILE A 13 18.88 49.34 12.26
C ILE A 13 18.95 50.54 13.23
N GLU A 14 19.18 51.74 12.68
CA GLU A 14 19.15 53.00 13.44
C GLU A 14 17.71 53.33 13.87
N GLU A 15 17.52 53.55 15.17
CA GLU A 15 16.31 54.17 15.70
C GLU A 15 16.34 55.67 15.32
N GLN A 16 15.42 56.10 14.47
CA GLN A 16 15.17 57.53 14.22
C GLN A 16 14.03 58.03 15.11
N ASP A 17 14.27 59.23 15.64
CA ASP A 17 13.52 59.95 16.67
C ASP A 17 12.00 60.09 16.43
N GLU A 18 11.24 59.92 17.52
CA GLU A 18 9.76 59.91 17.59
C GLU A 18 9.06 61.29 17.52
N THR A 19 9.65 62.34 16.93
CA THR A 19 9.11 63.72 17.13
C THR A 19 8.57 64.47 15.92
N GLU A 20 8.37 63.85 14.74
CA GLU A 20 7.77 64.58 13.60
C GLU A 20 6.77 63.79 12.73
N ILE A 21 5.76 63.11 13.29
CA ILE A 21 4.55 62.75 12.49
C ILE A 21 3.28 62.83 13.33
N ASN A 22 2.87 64.06 13.69
CA ASN A 22 1.52 64.34 14.18
C ASN A 22 0.93 65.51 13.38
N LYS A 23 0.40 65.20 12.19
CA LYS A 23 -0.68 65.93 11.46
C LYS A 23 -0.89 65.33 10.07
N ALA A 24 -1.66 64.25 10.00
CA ALA A 24 -2.45 63.91 8.80
C ALA A 24 -3.56 62.94 9.20
N GLU A 25 -4.80 63.35 8.99
CA GLU A 25 -6.02 62.63 9.30
C GLU A 25 -6.04 61.23 8.65
N LYS A 26 -6.03 60.17 9.47
CA LYS A 26 -6.30 58.81 9.00
C LYS A 26 -7.79 58.61 8.83
N THR A 27 -8.31 58.84 7.63
CA THR A 27 -9.60 58.28 7.20
C THR A 27 -9.51 56.75 7.24
N LYS A 28 -10.26 56.10 8.14
CA LYS A 28 -10.38 54.63 8.18
C LYS A 28 -10.99 54.14 6.87
N LYS A 29 -10.23 53.42 6.05
CA LYS A 29 -10.79 52.64 4.93
C LYS A 29 -11.42 51.37 5.52
N SER A 30 -12.72 51.21 5.35
CA SER A 30 -13.45 50.00 5.75
C SER A 30 -13.00 48.80 4.92
N PHE A 31 -12.89 47.65 5.57
CA PHE A 31 -12.57 46.37 4.94
C PHE A 31 -13.71 45.97 3.99
N ILE A 32 -13.37 45.50 2.79
CA ILE A 32 -14.33 45.03 1.79
C ILE A 32 -14.12 43.53 1.63
N SER A 33 -15.15 42.74 1.95
CA SER A 33 -15.09 41.28 1.78
C SER A 33 -15.04 40.92 0.28
N PRO A 34 -14.15 39.99 -0.13
CA PRO A 34 -14.11 39.49 -1.51
C PRO A 34 -15.39 38.74 -1.94
N ILE A 35 -16.20 38.27 -0.99
CA ILE A 35 -17.38 37.43 -1.26
C ILE A 35 -18.69 38.24 -1.18
N SER A 36 -18.79 39.21 -0.26
CA SER A 36 -20.06 39.91 0.04
C SER A 36 -20.03 41.43 -0.20
N GLY A 37 -18.93 41.98 -0.72
CA GLY A 37 -18.79 43.41 -0.98
C GLY A 37 -18.92 44.26 0.29
N ARG A 38 -19.44 45.50 0.15
CA ARG A 38 -19.59 46.46 1.26
C ARG A 38 -20.81 46.22 2.16
N ASN A 39 -21.65 45.23 1.86
CA ASN A 39 -22.84 44.92 2.65
C ASN A 39 -22.54 43.85 3.70
N VAL A 40 -21.73 44.22 4.70
CA VAL A 40 -21.59 43.46 5.94
C VAL A 40 -22.06 44.36 7.08
N LYS A 41 -23.03 43.90 7.88
CA LYS A 41 -23.45 44.63 9.09
C LYS A 41 -22.36 44.44 10.14
N ASP A 42 -21.75 45.54 10.61
CA ASP A 42 -20.63 45.55 11.57
C ASP A 42 -20.96 45.09 13.01
N ASN A 43 -22.13 44.50 13.25
CA ASN A 43 -22.49 43.97 14.58
C ASN A 43 -22.88 42.49 14.49
N GLN A 44 -21.90 41.62 14.73
CA GLN A 44 -22.17 40.28 15.26
C GLN A 44 -21.89 40.29 16.77
N SER A 45 -22.96 40.28 17.56
CA SER A 45 -22.90 39.98 18.98
C SER A 45 -22.65 38.48 19.17
N PHE A 46 -21.53 38.11 19.77
CA PHE A 46 -21.30 36.74 20.22
C PHE A 46 -22.12 36.49 21.49
N PRO A 47 -22.81 35.34 21.64
CA PRO A 47 -23.40 34.99 22.92
C PRO A 47 -22.29 34.76 23.95
N PHE A 48 -22.37 35.48 25.08
CA PHE A 48 -21.49 35.31 26.23
C PHE A 48 -21.53 33.86 26.71
N VAL A 49 -20.40 33.16 26.64
CA VAL A 49 -20.16 31.95 27.45
C VAL A 49 -19.55 32.42 28.77
N GLN A 50 -20.31 32.32 29.86
CA GLN A 50 -19.80 32.51 31.22
C GLN A 50 -18.85 31.35 31.56
N TYR A 51 -17.56 31.63 31.64
CA TYR A 51 -16.61 30.74 32.29
C TYR A 51 -16.81 30.79 33.80
N GLY A 52 -17.39 29.73 34.35
CA GLY A 52 -17.45 29.49 35.78
C GLY A 52 -16.06 29.12 36.32
N ASN A 53 -15.59 29.92 37.28
CA ASN A 53 -14.57 29.64 38.29
C ASN A 53 -13.09 29.65 37.86
N LYS A 54 -12.56 30.89 37.91
CA LYS A 54 -11.27 31.32 38.48
C LYS A 54 -10.39 30.22 39.09
N GLY A 55 -9.24 30.02 38.45
CA GLY A 55 -7.94 29.82 39.09
C GLY A 55 -7.90 28.92 40.33
N LEU A 56 -7.88 27.61 40.11
CA LEU A 56 -7.20 26.63 40.96
C LEU A 56 -6.59 25.58 40.01
N GLN A 57 -5.33 25.83 39.63
CA GLN A 57 -4.40 24.75 39.33
C GLN A 57 -4.01 24.11 40.66
N TYR A 58 -3.82 22.78 40.65
CA TYR A 58 -3.37 21.92 41.75
C TYR A 58 -4.39 21.61 42.84
N GLU A 59 -4.89 20.37 42.84
CA GLU A 59 -5.10 19.52 44.02
C GLU A 59 -5.50 18.10 43.53
N ALA A 60 -4.51 17.37 43.02
CA ALA A 60 -4.46 15.92 43.25
C ALA A 60 -4.04 15.75 44.72
N PHE A 61 -4.61 14.77 45.44
CA PHE A 61 -4.55 14.58 46.90
C PHE A 61 -5.65 15.29 47.71
N ARG A 62 -6.84 14.69 47.71
CA ARG A 62 -7.65 14.56 48.93
C ARG A 62 -7.88 13.08 49.22
N ASP A 63 -7.11 12.56 50.16
CA ASP A 63 -7.56 11.51 51.06
C ASP A 63 -8.55 12.18 52.04
N THR A 64 -9.82 11.78 51.99
CA THR A 64 -10.73 11.55 53.12
C THR A 64 -12.20 11.72 52.73
N LYS A 65 -12.96 10.66 53.09
CA LYS A 65 -14.40 10.52 53.34
C LYS A 65 -15.36 11.30 52.44
N THR A 66 -16.03 10.54 51.58
CA THR A 66 -17.30 10.85 50.93
C THR A 66 -18.31 11.47 51.91
N ASP A 67 -18.60 12.75 51.74
CA ASP A 67 -19.77 13.37 52.34
C ASP A 67 -21.04 12.78 51.71
N ASN A 68 -21.99 12.51 52.60
CA ASN A 68 -23.24 11.79 52.37
C ASN A 68 -24.01 12.30 51.15
N SER A 69 -24.39 11.35 50.30
CA SER A 69 -25.24 11.53 49.11
C SER A 69 -26.62 12.17 49.37
N GLU A 70 -26.97 12.46 50.61
CA GLU A 70 -28.23 13.09 51.02
C GLU A 70 -28.22 14.63 50.92
N GLU A 71 -27.06 15.30 51.05
CA GLU A 71 -27.01 16.78 50.93
C GLU A 71 -26.93 17.26 49.48
N ILE A 72 -26.31 16.48 48.58
CA ILE A 72 -26.29 16.78 47.14
C ILE A 72 -27.70 16.66 46.54
N ASN A 73 -28.50 15.72 47.03
CA ASN A 73 -29.90 15.54 46.63
C ASN A 73 -30.86 16.64 47.16
N LYS A 74 -30.43 17.46 48.11
CA LYS A 74 -31.21 18.60 48.62
C LYS A 74 -31.02 19.89 47.82
N ARG A 75 -29.90 20.06 47.10
CA ARG A 75 -29.64 21.25 46.27
C ARG A 75 -30.22 21.18 44.85
N PHE A 76 -30.66 20.02 44.37
CA PHE A 76 -31.16 19.82 43.01
C PHE A 76 -32.51 19.08 42.95
N LYS A 77 -33.44 19.43 43.84
CA LYS A 77 -34.87 19.11 43.71
C LYS A 77 -35.64 20.40 43.41
N ASP A 78 -35.72 20.77 42.13
CA ASP A 78 -36.84 21.46 41.46
C ASP A 78 -36.42 21.84 40.03
N SER A 79 -36.22 20.81 39.21
CA SER A 79 -36.34 20.82 37.75
C SER A 79 -36.25 19.36 37.30
N TYR A 80 -37.43 18.71 37.34
CA TYR A 80 -37.78 17.40 36.76
C TYR A 80 -36.79 16.23 36.93
N GLY A 81 -36.84 15.61 38.10
CA GLY A 81 -37.45 14.27 38.26
C GLY A 81 -36.91 13.07 37.49
N GLN A 82 -35.85 12.45 38.05
CA GLN A 82 -35.53 11.00 38.18
C GLN A 82 -35.45 10.11 36.92
N LYS A 83 -34.28 9.60 36.52
CA LYS A 83 -33.38 8.56 37.12
C LYS A 83 -33.85 7.10 36.98
N SER A 84 -33.22 6.40 36.02
CA SER A 84 -32.41 5.18 36.18
C SER A 84 -32.80 4.11 37.21
N GLN A 85 -32.96 2.86 36.75
CA GLN A 85 -32.49 1.65 37.45
C GLN A 85 -31.90 0.62 36.48
N ILE A 86 -30.79 0.04 36.91
CA ILE A 86 -30.07 -1.13 36.41
C ILE A 86 -30.61 -2.36 37.17
N ILE A 87 -30.72 -3.53 36.52
CA ILE A 87 -30.33 -4.89 36.98
C ILE A 87 -30.99 -5.98 36.10
N GLU A 88 -30.12 -6.82 35.53
CA GLU A 88 -30.18 -8.25 35.18
C GLU A 88 -31.35 -8.91 34.42
N SER A 89 -30.89 -9.77 33.50
CA SER A 89 -31.36 -11.11 33.11
C SER A 89 -32.64 -11.30 32.29
N GLU A 90 -32.39 -11.94 31.13
CA GLU A 90 -33.19 -12.96 30.46
C GLU A 90 -34.53 -12.62 29.80
N ASN A 91 -34.59 -13.04 28.53
CA ASN A 91 -35.76 -13.61 27.85
C ASN A 91 -37.06 -12.82 27.90
N ARG A 92 -37.34 -12.09 26.81
CA ARG A 92 -38.65 -12.22 26.14
C ARG A 92 -38.61 -11.72 24.70
N SER A 93 -38.44 -12.68 23.82
CA SER A 93 -39.10 -12.74 22.52
C SER A 93 -40.59 -12.36 22.64
N LYS A 94 -41.09 -11.71 21.58
CA LYS A 94 -42.52 -11.49 21.24
C LYS A 94 -43.26 -10.44 22.07
N LYS A 95 -43.17 -9.17 21.64
CA LYS A 95 -44.31 -8.31 21.28
C LYS A 95 -43.84 -6.89 20.97
N ALA A 96 -44.04 -6.48 19.71
CA ALA A 96 -44.17 -5.11 19.19
C ALA A 96 -43.67 -5.09 17.73
N LEU A 97 -44.14 -6.00 16.89
CA LEU A 97 -45.16 -5.66 15.88
C LEU A 97 -46.01 -4.42 16.23
N ASN A 98 -46.03 -3.47 15.30
CA ASN A 98 -46.88 -2.26 15.22
C ASN A 98 -46.26 -0.98 15.77
N GLN A 99 -45.51 -0.26 14.92
CA GLN A 99 -45.79 1.13 14.54
C GLN A 99 -44.74 1.58 13.50
N ILE A 100 -45.07 1.37 12.22
CA ILE A 100 -44.39 2.02 11.09
C ILE A 100 -45.22 3.26 10.71
N PRO A 101 -44.61 4.45 10.54
CA PRO A 101 -45.31 5.66 10.09
C PRO A 101 -45.93 5.52 8.68
N ASP A 102 -47.13 6.10 8.48
CA ASP A 102 -48.02 5.83 7.34
C ASP A 102 -47.59 6.36 5.95
N TYR A 103 -46.40 6.97 5.80
CA TYR A 103 -45.89 7.40 4.48
C TYR A 103 -45.02 6.35 3.76
N LEU A 104 -44.74 5.20 4.40
CA LEU A 104 -43.99 4.08 3.83
C LEU A 104 -44.88 2.97 3.21
N LYS A 105 -46.18 3.20 3.01
CA LYS A 105 -47.14 2.20 2.49
C LYS A 105 -47.54 2.34 1.01
N LYS A 106 -46.94 3.22 0.23
CA LYS A 106 -47.24 3.38 -1.21
C LYS A 106 -45.99 3.28 -2.07
N GLU A 107 -45.43 2.07 -2.17
CA GLU A 107 -44.61 1.63 -3.32
C GLU A 107 -44.32 0.11 -3.26
N GLN A 108 -45.33 -0.69 -2.88
CA GLN A 108 -45.28 -2.16 -3.02
C GLN A 108 -46.47 -2.74 -3.80
N ASP A 109 -47.30 -1.90 -4.43
CA ASP A 109 -48.51 -2.33 -5.12
C ASP A 109 -48.37 -2.60 -6.63
N ASP A 110 -47.22 -2.32 -7.27
CA ASP A 110 -47.08 -2.47 -8.74
C ASP A 110 -46.28 -3.68 -9.27
N THR A 111 -45.78 -4.59 -8.41
CA THR A 111 -45.06 -5.81 -8.88
C THR A 111 -45.72 -7.15 -8.54
N LYS A 112 -47.02 -7.14 -8.17
CA LYS A 112 -47.84 -8.38 -8.06
C LYS A 112 -48.94 -8.53 -9.12
N LYS A 113 -48.96 -7.70 -10.17
CA LYS A 113 -49.82 -7.90 -11.36
C LYS A 113 -49.02 -8.20 -12.62
N LYS A 114 -48.31 -9.34 -12.58
CA LYS A 114 -47.83 -10.16 -13.71
C LYS A 114 -47.08 -11.30 -13.00
N ILE A 115 -47.55 -12.53 -12.89
CA ILE A 115 -48.26 -13.36 -13.85
C ILE A 115 -49.10 -14.37 -13.06
N VAL A 116 -50.42 -14.26 -13.20
CA VAL A 116 -51.33 -15.41 -13.24
C VAL A 116 -51.26 -15.99 -14.65
N LYS A 117 -51.46 -17.31 -14.73
CA LYS A 117 -51.45 -18.24 -15.88
C LYS A 117 -50.06 -18.88 -16.03
N SER A 118 -49.86 -20.15 -15.70
CA SER A 118 -50.76 -21.30 -15.79
C SER A 118 -50.19 -22.41 -14.89
N SER A 119 -50.98 -22.88 -13.91
CA SER A 119 -51.70 -24.17 -13.98
C SER A 119 -50.88 -25.27 -13.29
N GLN A 120 -51.23 -25.62 -12.05
CA GLN A 120 -52.15 -26.72 -11.72
C GLN A 120 -51.48 -28.10 -11.88
N ASN A 121 -51.10 -28.75 -10.78
CA ASN A 121 -51.95 -29.79 -10.16
C ASN A 121 -51.29 -30.51 -8.97
N THR A 122 -52.15 -30.81 -7.98
CA THR A 122 -52.13 -31.89 -6.96
C THR A 122 -50.91 -31.95 -6.02
N ALA A 123 -50.98 -31.46 -4.78
CA ALA A 123 -51.70 -31.96 -3.60
C ALA A 123 -50.94 -33.04 -2.80
N SER A 124 -50.67 -32.71 -1.52
CA SER A 124 -50.44 -33.57 -0.34
C SER A 124 -49.31 -34.60 -0.42
N THR A 125 -48.33 -34.62 0.49
CA THR A 125 -48.55 -35.05 1.89
C THR A 125 -47.41 -34.57 2.80
N ILE A 126 -47.81 -34.27 4.04
CA ILE A 126 -47.06 -33.90 5.23
C ILE A 126 -46.04 -34.99 5.63
N VAL A 127 -44.87 -34.63 6.19
CA VAL A 127 -44.37 -35.07 7.51
C VAL A 127 -42.94 -34.53 7.78
N SER A 128 -42.74 -34.27 9.08
CA SER A 128 -41.67 -33.67 9.88
C SER A 128 -40.19 -34.07 9.73
N ARG A 129 -39.36 -33.16 10.29
CA ARG A 129 -38.28 -33.36 11.29
C ARG A 129 -36.81 -33.57 10.83
N GLN A 130 -35.98 -32.71 11.45
CA GLN A 130 -34.67 -32.95 12.09
C GLN A 130 -33.44 -33.42 11.28
N GLU A 131 -32.36 -32.66 11.51
CA GLU A 131 -30.93 -32.96 11.64
C GLU A 131 -30.28 -34.24 11.06
N ILE A 132 -28.98 -34.06 10.74
CA ILE A 132 -27.82 -35.00 10.77
C ILE A 132 -27.27 -35.52 9.41
N SER A 133 -26.00 -35.12 9.17
CA SER A 133 -24.84 -35.81 8.56
C SER A 133 -24.80 -36.39 7.13
N LYS A 134 -23.64 -36.11 6.51
CA LYS A 134 -22.75 -37.00 5.73
C LYS A 134 -23.26 -37.73 4.47
N SER A 135 -22.60 -37.32 3.37
CA SER A 135 -21.90 -38.14 2.36
C SER A 135 -22.63 -38.69 1.13
N VAL A 136 -21.86 -38.65 0.03
CA VAL A 136 -21.82 -39.51 -1.18
C VAL A 136 -22.42 -38.96 -2.49
N PHE A 137 -21.48 -38.77 -3.43
CA PHE A 137 -21.52 -38.85 -4.90
C PHE A 137 -22.82 -39.19 -5.62
N VAL A 138 -23.08 -38.46 -6.73
CA VAL A 138 -23.50 -39.03 -8.03
C VAL A 138 -22.91 -38.17 -9.16
N GLU A 139 -22.11 -38.81 -10.02
CA GLU A 139 -21.70 -38.33 -11.34
C GLU A 139 -22.88 -38.36 -12.33
N ALA A 140 -22.97 -37.38 -13.23
CA ALA A 140 -23.86 -37.46 -14.38
C ALA A 140 -23.07 -37.20 -15.67
N ASN A 141 -22.92 -38.29 -16.43
CA ASN A 141 -22.39 -38.37 -17.78
C ASN A 141 -23.13 -37.46 -18.77
N PHE A 142 -22.39 -36.85 -19.69
CA PHE A 142 -22.92 -36.42 -20.99
C PHE A 142 -22.19 -37.20 -22.09
N GLN A 143 -22.96 -37.91 -22.90
CA GLN A 143 -22.53 -38.70 -24.05
C GLN A 143 -22.21 -37.79 -25.24
N GLU A 144 -21.10 -38.11 -25.90
CA GLU A 144 -20.70 -37.65 -27.23
C GLU A 144 -21.49 -38.41 -28.31
N ASP A 145 -21.86 -37.71 -29.38
CA ASP A 145 -22.24 -38.31 -30.66
C ASP A 145 -21.08 -38.11 -31.65
N GLU A 146 -20.47 -39.22 -32.05
CA GLU A 146 -19.53 -39.34 -33.16
C GLU A 146 -20.27 -39.38 -34.50
N LEU A 147 -19.68 -38.76 -35.53
CA LEU A 147 -19.90 -39.11 -36.93
C LEU A 147 -18.57 -39.59 -37.52
N ILE A 148 -18.55 -40.88 -37.83
CA ILE A 148 -17.52 -41.61 -38.57
C ILE A 148 -17.73 -41.36 -40.07
N ASP A 149 -16.66 -41.07 -40.81
CA ASP A 149 -16.48 -41.70 -42.12
C ASP A 149 -15.02 -42.12 -42.30
N SER A 150 -14.92 -43.30 -42.88
CA SER A 150 -13.80 -44.21 -42.98
C SER A 150 -13.10 -44.10 -44.34
N SER A 151 -11.80 -44.36 -44.39
CA SER A 151 -11.22 -45.32 -45.35
C SER A 151 -9.71 -45.47 -45.16
N TYR A 152 -9.31 -46.74 -45.20
CA TYR A 152 -7.95 -47.25 -45.21
C TYR A 152 -7.31 -47.13 -46.60
N GLU A 153 -5.99 -46.98 -46.68
CA GLU A 153 -5.12 -47.87 -47.47
C GLU A 153 -3.62 -47.64 -47.18
N ASP A 154 -2.94 -48.75 -46.88
CA ASP A 154 -1.49 -48.89 -46.76
C ASP A 154 -0.79 -48.83 -48.13
N LEU A 155 0.37 -48.17 -48.23
CA LEU A 155 1.45 -48.58 -49.16
C LEU A 155 2.84 -48.25 -48.59
N ASN A 156 3.60 -49.32 -48.31
CA ASN A 156 5.05 -49.35 -48.15
C ASN A 156 5.73 -49.33 -49.53
N ILE A 157 6.68 -48.41 -49.80
CA ILE A 157 7.87 -48.66 -50.66
C ILE A 157 9.07 -47.80 -50.17
N ASN A 158 10.19 -48.50 -49.93
CA ASN A 158 11.56 -48.00 -49.68
C ASN A 158 12.12 -47.11 -50.82
N THR A 159 13.02 -46.17 -50.50
CA THR A 159 14.42 -46.06 -51.01
C THR A 159 15.05 -44.68 -50.70
N GLY A 160 16.35 -44.65 -50.37
CA GLY A 160 17.19 -43.47 -50.69
C GLY A 160 18.08 -42.84 -49.59
N GLN A 161 19.06 -43.60 -49.09
CA GLN A 161 20.47 -43.23 -48.79
C GLN A 161 20.96 -41.77 -48.55
N LYS A 162 21.87 -41.69 -47.54
CA LYS A 162 23.07 -40.81 -47.33
C LYS A 162 22.82 -39.39 -46.80
N HIS A 163 23.50 -38.88 -45.76
CA HIS A 163 24.95 -38.91 -45.47
C HIS A 163 25.28 -38.87 -43.96
N GLU A 164 26.42 -39.49 -43.62
CA GLU A 164 27.16 -39.51 -42.35
C GLU A 164 27.91 -38.19 -42.04
N ASN A 165 28.21 -37.98 -40.75
CA ASN A 165 29.57 -37.75 -40.16
C ASN A 165 29.41 -37.40 -38.66
N GLU A 166 29.67 -38.33 -37.73
CA GLU A 166 30.94 -38.55 -36.98
C GLU A 166 31.41 -37.35 -36.13
N PHE A 167 31.25 -37.42 -34.80
CA PHE A 167 32.22 -37.91 -33.77
C PHE A 167 33.40 -36.96 -33.51
N ILE A 168 33.46 -36.40 -32.28
CA ILE A 168 34.70 -36.32 -31.49
C ILE A 168 34.35 -36.60 -30.03
N GLU A 169 34.69 -37.81 -29.59
CA GLU A 169 34.91 -38.17 -28.19
C GLU A 169 36.36 -37.79 -27.84
N ASN A 170 36.63 -37.23 -26.66
CA ASN A 170 37.97 -37.29 -26.09
C ASN A 170 37.89 -37.60 -24.60
N LYS A 171 38.48 -38.75 -24.28
CA LYS A 171 38.60 -39.41 -22.99
C LYS A 171 40.05 -39.27 -22.49
N HIS A 172 40.24 -39.59 -21.21
CA HIS A 172 41.51 -39.73 -20.46
C HIS A 172 42.03 -38.41 -19.83
N ILE A 173 42.51 -38.38 -18.58
CA ILE A 173 43.39 -39.35 -17.90
C ILE A 173 43.11 -39.38 -16.39
N ASN A 174 43.09 -40.60 -15.86
CA ASN A 174 43.09 -40.95 -14.43
C ASN A 174 44.53 -40.88 -13.90
N ARG A 175 44.79 -40.19 -12.78
CA ARG A 175 46.04 -40.34 -12.00
C ARG A 175 45.72 -40.38 -10.52
N ASN A 176 46.02 -41.54 -9.93
CA ASN A 176 45.98 -41.82 -8.51
C ASN A 176 47.35 -41.55 -7.84
N LEU A 177 47.27 -41.13 -6.56
CA LEU A 177 48.19 -41.28 -5.42
C LEU A 177 49.39 -40.30 -5.25
N PRO A 178 49.90 -40.05 -4.00
CA PRO A 178 49.57 -40.69 -2.72
C PRO A 178 49.25 -39.75 -1.52
N GLU A 179 48.73 -40.35 -0.45
CA GLU A 179 48.70 -39.84 0.93
C GLU A 179 50.11 -39.64 1.51
N SER A 180 50.30 -38.62 2.34
CA SER A 180 51.24 -38.68 3.47
C SER A 180 50.99 -37.60 4.53
N ALA A 181 50.94 -38.09 5.78
CA ALA A 181 51.49 -37.52 7.01
C ALA A 181 50.68 -36.51 7.85
N ASN A 182 50.47 -36.97 9.08
CA ASN A 182 50.03 -36.27 10.28
C ASN A 182 50.87 -35.01 10.59
N ASP A 183 50.23 -34.03 11.21
CA ASP A 183 50.82 -33.36 12.38
C ASP A 183 49.70 -32.94 13.35
N GLU A 184 49.71 -33.55 14.52
CA GLU A 184 49.02 -33.10 15.72
C GLU A 184 49.71 -31.84 16.24
N ASN A 185 48.97 -30.77 16.49
CA ASN A 185 49.29 -29.82 17.57
C ASN A 185 48.03 -29.03 17.96
N GLY A 186 47.70 -29.12 19.24
CA GLY A 186 46.49 -28.57 19.84
C GLY A 186 46.48 -27.05 19.94
N TRP A 187 45.35 -26.45 19.59
CA TRP A 187 44.95 -25.13 20.06
C TRP A 187 43.44 -25.08 20.25
N ASN A 188 43.01 -25.04 21.52
CA ASN A 188 41.62 -24.78 21.92
C ASN A 188 41.32 -23.29 21.71
N GLY A 189 40.88 -22.92 20.51
CA GLY A 189 40.33 -21.61 20.18
C GLY A 189 38.86 -21.73 19.77
N ARG A 190 38.00 -20.89 20.35
CA ARG A 190 36.55 -20.78 20.04
C ARG A 190 36.30 -20.96 18.54
N LYS A 191 35.42 -21.90 18.17
CA LYS A 191 34.96 -22.10 16.79
C LYS A 191 34.34 -20.80 16.29
N VAL A 192 35.10 -20.00 15.56
CA VAL A 192 34.54 -19.00 14.66
C VAL A 192 33.70 -19.79 13.66
N PRO A 193 32.40 -19.50 13.49
CA PRO A 193 31.60 -20.17 12.48
C PRO A 193 32.30 -19.99 11.15
N LYS A 194 32.73 -21.10 10.53
CA LYS A 194 33.23 -21.04 9.16
C LYS A 194 32.13 -20.39 8.33
N PRO A 195 32.42 -19.36 7.52
CA PRO A 195 31.43 -18.81 6.61
C PRO A 195 30.88 -20.00 5.82
N GLN A 196 29.57 -20.24 5.94
CA GLN A 196 28.90 -21.26 5.17
C GLN A 196 29.14 -20.87 3.71
N THR A 197 30.08 -21.55 3.06
CA THR A 197 30.25 -21.48 1.63
C THR A 197 28.97 -22.02 1.04
N VAL A 198 28.10 -21.10 0.62
CA VAL A 198 26.93 -21.41 -0.19
C VAL A 198 27.49 -22.12 -1.42
N SER A 199 27.27 -23.43 -1.49
CA SER A 199 27.73 -24.23 -2.62
C SER A 199 27.04 -23.64 -3.85
N ARG A 200 27.82 -23.07 -4.77
CA ARG A 200 27.35 -22.55 -6.06
C ARG A 200 26.73 -23.71 -6.83
N LYS A 201 25.42 -23.94 -6.66
CA LYS A 201 24.66 -24.74 -7.62
C LYS A 201 24.79 -24.00 -8.93
N VAL A 202 25.37 -24.64 -9.93
CA VAL A 202 25.36 -24.14 -11.31
C VAL A 202 23.89 -24.10 -11.72
N GLY A 203 23.26 -22.94 -11.53
CA GLY A 203 21.82 -22.76 -11.71
C GLY A 203 21.44 -23.00 -13.15
N ARG A 204 20.43 -23.83 -13.38
CA ARG A 204 19.75 -23.88 -14.68
C ARG A 204 19.24 -22.46 -14.95
N ARG A 205 19.58 -21.92 -16.13
CA ARG A 205 19.10 -20.62 -16.60
C ARG A 205 17.58 -20.56 -16.46
N TYR A 206 17.05 -19.50 -15.85
CA TYR A 206 15.61 -19.31 -15.78
C TYR A 206 15.01 -19.23 -17.19
N ILE A 207 13.93 -19.97 -17.38
CA ILE A 207 13.12 -19.99 -18.59
C ILE A 207 11.72 -19.59 -18.14
N ALA A 208 11.34 -18.38 -18.55
CA ALA A 208 10.01 -17.83 -18.32
C ALA A 208 8.90 -18.75 -18.87
N PRO A 209 7.66 -18.65 -18.34
CA PRO A 209 6.51 -19.34 -18.90
C PRO A 209 6.25 -18.94 -20.35
N SER A 210 5.60 -19.83 -21.12
CA SER A 210 5.18 -19.51 -22.49
C SER A 210 4.06 -18.46 -22.48
N VAL A 211 4.16 -17.45 -23.36
CA VAL A 211 3.10 -16.44 -23.57
C VAL A 211 1.78 -17.04 -24.06
N GLU A 212 1.79 -18.30 -24.52
CA GLU A 212 0.58 -19.04 -24.91
C GLU A 212 -0.33 -19.38 -23.72
N LEU A 213 0.21 -19.34 -22.49
CA LEU A 213 -0.59 -19.46 -21.27
C LEU A 213 -1.51 -18.25 -21.03
N LEU A 214 -1.30 -17.15 -21.78
CA LEU A 214 -2.04 -15.91 -21.64
C LEU A 214 -3.11 -15.77 -22.74
N LYS A 215 -4.27 -15.28 -22.33
CA LYS A 215 -5.35 -14.90 -23.24
C LYS A 215 -4.99 -13.60 -23.96
N LYS A 216 -5.33 -13.55 -25.24
CA LYS A 216 -5.22 -12.34 -26.07
C LYS A 216 -6.58 -11.66 -26.15
N GLY A 217 -6.60 -10.33 -26.19
CA GLY A 217 -7.86 -9.60 -26.29
C GLY A 217 -8.52 -9.79 -27.65
N ARG A 218 -9.83 -9.53 -27.67
CA ARG A 218 -10.62 -9.53 -28.90
C ARG A 218 -10.39 -8.17 -29.56
N GLY A 219 -9.92 -8.16 -30.81
CA GLY A 219 -9.59 -6.91 -31.52
C GLY A 219 -10.73 -5.88 -31.53
N LYS A 220 -10.39 -4.61 -31.77
CA LYS A 220 -11.30 -3.44 -31.68
C LYS A 220 -12.63 -3.68 -32.40
N SER A 221 -13.75 -3.53 -31.68
CA SER A 221 -15.10 -3.60 -32.26
C SER A 221 -15.37 -2.39 -33.16
N GLY A 222 -15.76 -2.63 -34.42
CA GLY A 222 -15.98 -1.60 -35.44
C GLY A 222 -17.33 -0.87 -35.40
N ASP A 223 -18.24 -1.27 -34.50
CA ASP A 223 -19.65 -0.84 -34.48
C ASP A 223 -19.91 0.54 -33.82
N ASP A 224 -18.86 1.26 -33.41
CA ASP A 224 -18.98 2.36 -32.44
C ASP A 224 -19.07 3.78 -33.03
N LEU A 225 -18.78 3.98 -34.33
CA LEU A 225 -18.72 5.32 -34.93
C LEU A 225 -20.07 6.05 -34.93
N VAL A 226 -21.16 5.32 -35.19
CA VAL A 226 -22.52 5.90 -35.23
C VAL A 226 -22.90 6.42 -33.84
N TYR A 227 -22.55 5.69 -32.79
CA TYR A 227 -22.87 6.07 -31.42
C TYR A 227 -22.06 7.28 -30.95
N VAL A 228 -20.77 7.32 -31.27
CA VAL A 228 -19.89 8.44 -30.93
C VAL A 228 -20.37 9.74 -31.58
N ASN A 229 -20.78 9.71 -32.85
CA ASN A 229 -21.33 10.88 -33.53
C ASN A 229 -22.62 11.38 -32.88
N LYS A 230 -23.50 10.46 -32.45
CA LYS A 230 -24.72 10.83 -31.73
C LYS A 230 -24.42 11.49 -30.38
N GLN A 231 -23.43 11.00 -29.64
CA GLN A 231 -22.98 11.63 -28.40
C GLN A 231 -22.42 13.03 -28.66
N ARG A 232 -21.68 13.22 -29.76
CA ARG A 232 -21.19 14.55 -30.17
C ARG A 232 -22.33 15.55 -30.34
N GLU A 233 -23.37 15.17 -31.09
CA GLU A 233 -24.55 16.01 -31.29
C GLU A 233 -25.26 16.35 -29.98
N ILE A 234 -25.37 15.37 -29.07
CA ILE A 234 -25.94 15.60 -27.74
C ILE A 234 -25.12 16.64 -26.98
N ILE A 235 -23.79 16.52 -26.95
CA ILE A 235 -22.92 17.47 -26.26
C ILE A 235 -23.08 18.88 -26.83
N ASP A 236 -23.03 19.02 -28.16
CA ASP A 236 -23.17 20.32 -28.83
C ASP A 236 -24.55 20.95 -28.57
N ASN A 237 -25.63 20.15 -28.58
CA ASN A 237 -26.97 20.62 -28.27
C ASN A 237 -27.10 21.07 -26.81
N THR A 238 -26.62 20.28 -25.85
CA THR A 238 -26.64 20.64 -24.42
C THR A 238 -25.83 21.93 -24.19
N LEU A 239 -24.66 22.09 -24.81
CA LEU A 239 -23.88 23.33 -24.73
C LEU A 239 -24.69 24.54 -25.22
N SER A 240 -25.39 24.39 -26.35
CA SER A 240 -26.25 25.45 -26.91
C SER A 240 -27.43 25.79 -26.01
N GLU A 241 -28.13 24.79 -25.45
CA GLU A 241 -29.27 24.99 -24.54
C GLU A 241 -28.88 25.79 -23.29
N PHE A 242 -27.68 25.56 -22.77
CA PHE A 242 -27.14 26.30 -21.63
C PHE A 242 -26.41 27.59 -22.01
N HIS A 243 -26.51 28.02 -23.28
CA HIS A 243 -25.91 29.26 -23.78
C HIS A 243 -24.39 29.31 -23.55
N ILE A 244 -23.73 28.17 -23.74
CA ILE A 244 -22.27 28.02 -23.66
C ILE A 244 -21.75 27.97 -25.10
N ALA A 245 -21.12 29.05 -25.54
CA ALA A 245 -20.54 29.12 -26.88
C ALA A 245 -19.29 28.23 -26.98
N GLY A 246 -19.44 27.11 -27.68
CA GLY A 246 -18.39 26.12 -27.91
C GLY A 246 -18.96 24.91 -28.65
N HIS A 247 -18.08 24.07 -29.19
CA HIS A 247 -18.46 22.87 -29.94
C HIS A 247 -17.40 21.78 -29.82
N VAL A 248 -17.78 20.54 -30.05
CA VAL A 248 -16.86 19.40 -30.13
C VAL A 248 -16.12 19.44 -31.46
N THR A 249 -14.79 19.47 -31.39
CA THR A 249 -13.89 19.53 -32.55
C THR A 249 -13.33 18.18 -32.95
N TYR A 250 -13.04 17.34 -31.97
CA TYR A 250 -12.41 16.05 -32.17
C TYR A 250 -12.87 15.06 -31.10
N TYR A 251 -12.67 13.76 -31.33
CA TYR A 251 -12.84 12.75 -30.31
C TYR A 251 -11.73 11.69 -30.41
N THR A 252 -11.36 11.13 -29.26
CA THR A 252 -10.45 10.01 -29.14
C THR A 252 -11.16 8.88 -28.43
N LYS A 253 -11.35 7.76 -29.12
CA LYS A 253 -12.00 6.57 -28.56
C LYS A 253 -10.95 5.67 -27.89
N GLY A 254 -11.00 5.61 -26.56
CA GLY A 254 -10.21 4.67 -25.76
C GLY A 254 -10.96 3.38 -25.44
N PRO A 255 -10.34 2.47 -24.65
CA PRO A 255 -10.94 1.18 -24.30
C PRO A 255 -12.19 1.29 -23.42
N ALA A 256 -12.17 2.15 -22.40
CA ALA A 256 -13.26 2.32 -21.44
C ALA A 256 -14.07 3.60 -21.62
N VAL A 257 -13.45 4.64 -22.16
CA VAL A 257 -14.04 5.98 -22.34
C VAL A 257 -13.73 6.53 -23.74
N THR A 258 -14.58 7.42 -24.20
CA THR A 258 -14.34 8.30 -25.35
C THR A 258 -14.13 9.72 -24.84
N GLN A 259 -12.99 10.33 -25.17
CA GLN A 259 -12.70 11.72 -24.85
C GLN A 259 -13.14 12.62 -26.01
N PHE A 260 -14.09 13.51 -25.75
CA PHE A 260 -14.54 14.54 -26.69
C PHE A 260 -13.80 15.85 -26.42
N GLU A 261 -13.18 16.43 -27.44
CA GLU A 261 -12.43 17.69 -27.34
C GLU A 261 -13.33 18.88 -27.67
N ILE A 262 -13.73 19.61 -26.63
CA ILE A 262 -14.59 20.79 -26.74
C ILE A 262 -13.73 22.03 -26.88
N LYS A 263 -13.93 22.77 -27.97
CA LYS A 263 -13.34 24.10 -28.15
C LYS A 263 -14.34 25.15 -27.68
N LEU A 264 -13.92 25.95 -26.71
CA LEU A 264 -14.69 27.09 -26.21
C LEU A 264 -14.39 28.34 -27.02
N ASP A 265 -15.41 29.15 -27.26
CA ASP A 265 -15.25 30.44 -27.91
C ASP A 265 -14.57 31.47 -26.99
N GLY A 266 -14.02 32.53 -27.59
CA GLY A 266 -13.31 33.58 -26.87
C GLY A 266 -14.16 34.19 -25.74
N GLY A 267 -13.63 34.20 -24.52
CA GLY A 267 -14.29 34.78 -23.35
C GLY A 267 -15.22 33.81 -22.59
N VAL A 268 -15.42 32.59 -23.06
CA VAL A 268 -16.19 31.57 -22.33
C VAL A 268 -15.31 30.92 -21.26
N LYS A 269 -15.76 30.99 -20.00
CA LYS A 269 -15.07 30.36 -18.88
C LYS A 269 -15.28 28.85 -18.86
N VAL A 270 -14.20 28.11 -18.62
CA VAL A 270 -14.20 26.64 -18.41
C VAL A 270 -15.18 26.20 -17.33
N GLU A 271 -15.34 27.02 -16.29
CA GLU A 271 -16.27 26.77 -15.17
C GLU A 271 -17.71 26.53 -15.62
N LYS A 272 -18.13 27.14 -16.75
CA LYS A 272 -19.49 26.92 -17.29
C LYS A 272 -19.74 25.46 -17.66
N ILE A 273 -18.75 24.77 -18.25
CA ILE A 273 -18.86 23.34 -18.57
C ILE A 273 -18.94 22.52 -17.28
N LYS A 274 -18.12 22.85 -16.27
CA LYS A 274 -18.15 22.16 -14.96
C LYS A 274 -19.51 22.29 -14.29
N ASN A 275 -20.17 23.45 -14.41
CA ASN A 275 -21.48 23.70 -13.79
C ASN A 275 -22.63 22.91 -14.44
N ILE A 276 -22.53 22.61 -15.74
CA ILE A 276 -23.55 21.81 -16.46
C ILE A 276 -23.20 20.31 -16.53
N ALA A 277 -22.18 19.86 -15.81
CA ALA A 277 -21.74 18.48 -15.81
C ALA A 277 -22.91 17.51 -15.54
N SER A 278 -23.72 17.77 -14.52
CA SER A 278 -24.88 16.91 -14.20
C SER A 278 -25.89 16.81 -15.34
N ASN A 279 -26.08 17.88 -16.12
CA ASN A 279 -26.97 17.89 -17.27
C ASN A 279 -26.39 17.08 -18.44
N LEU A 280 -25.12 17.31 -18.77
CA LEU A 280 -24.40 16.49 -19.75
C LEU A 280 -24.47 15.00 -19.39
N GLN A 281 -24.36 14.68 -18.11
CA GLN A 281 -24.48 13.31 -17.60
C GLN A 281 -25.87 12.71 -17.89
N MET A 282 -26.93 13.47 -17.62
CA MET A 282 -28.32 13.05 -17.84
C MET A 282 -28.60 12.85 -19.34
N ASP A 283 -28.16 13.78 -20.18
CA ASP A 283 -28.42 13.75 -21.62
C ASP A 283 -27.65 12.61 -22.32
N LEU A 284 -26.40 12.39 -21.91
CA LEU A 284 -25.57 11.28 -22.39
C LEU A 284 -25.94 9.93 -21.76
N LYS A 285 -26.81 9.93 -20.73
CA LYS A 285 -27.25 8.73 -20.00
C LYS A 285 -26.08 7.93 -19.42
N CYS A 286 -25.04 8.60 -18.94
CA CYS A 286 -23.85 7.95 -18.40
C CYS A 286 -23.81 7.96 -16.86
N LYS A 287 -23.12 6.97 -16.28
CA LYS A 287 -23.00 6.82 -14.81
C LYS A 287 -22.11 7.89 -14.16
N SER A 288 -21.11 8.36 -14.89
CA SER A 288 -20.21 9.43 -14.50
C SER A 288 -19.58 10.03 -15.75
N LEU A 289 -19.02 11.22 -15.62
CA LEU A 289 -18.18 11.88 -16.61
C LEU A 289 -17.00 12.53 -15.90
N ARG A 290 -15.89 12.70 -16.63
CA ARG A 290 -14.72 13.44 -16.17
C ARG A 290 -14.47 14.60 -17.14
N ILE A 291 -14.20 15.78 -16.58
CA ILE A 291 -13.86 16.97 -17.34
C ILE A 291 -12.40 17.29 -17.06
N GLU A 292 -11.58 17.23 -18.10
CA GLU A 292 -10.16 17.58 -18.07
C GLU A 292 -9.98 18.94 -18.76
N ALA A 293 -9.52 19.95 -18.02
CA ALA A 293 -9.46 21.30 -18.55
C ALA A 293 -8.25 22.08 -18.00
N PRO A 294 -7.36 22.58 -18.89
CA PRO A 294 -7.24 22.24 -20.31
C PRO A 294 -6.70 20.80 -20.51
N ILE A 295 -6.91 20.22 -21.70
CA ILE A 295 -6.17 19.02 -22.10
C ILE A 295 -4.68 19.39 -22.22
N PRO A 296 -3.74 18.65 -21.60
CA PRO A 296 -2.31 18.92 -21.70
C PRO A 296 -1.84 19.10 -23.15
N GLY A 297 -1.16 20.21 -23.42
CA GLY A 297 -0.67 20.56 -24.76
C GLY A 297 -1.73 21.08 -25.74
N LYS A 298 -2.99 21.24 -25.33
CA LYS A 298 -4.09 21.76 -26.17
C LYS A 298 -4.85 22.91 -25.50
N SER A 299 -5.54 23.71 -26.31
CA SER A 299 -6.42 24.80 -25.84
C SER A 299 -7.90 24.37 -25.78
N THR A 300 -8.16 23.08 -25.60
CA THR A 300 -9.50 22.46 -25.58
C THR A 300 -9.80 21.87 -24.22
N VAL A 301 -11.08 21.65 -23.94
CA VAL A 301 -11.59 20.96 -22.76
C VAL A 301 -11.93 19.52 -23.14
N GLY A 302 -11.38 18.55 -22.43
CA GLY A 302 -11.67 17.13 -22.61
C GLY A 302 -12.89 16.72 -21.79
N LEU A 303 -13.92 16.19 -22.45
CA LEU A 303 -15.05 15.54 -21.82
C LEU A 303 -14.97 14.04 -22.03
N GLU A 304 -14.65 13.30 -20.98
CA GLU A 304 -14.53 11.85 -21.01
C GLU A 304 -15.86 11.19 -20.67
N VAL A 305 -16.42 10.49 -21.66
CA VAL A 305 -17.72 9.82 -21.57
C VAL A 305 -17.51 8.30 -21.62
N PRO A 306 -18.11 7.52 -20.71
CA PRO A 306 -18.02 6.06 -20.75
C PRO A 306 -18.51 5.46 -22.06
N ASN A 307 -17.79 4.47 -22.56
CA ASN A 307 -18.24 3.65 -23.69
C ASN A 307 -19.41 2.75 -23.25
N ILE A 308 -20.32 2.41 -24.17
CA ILE A 308 -21.40 1.45 -23.88
C ILE A 308 -20.83 0.07 -23.55
N LYS A 309 -19.87 -0.38 -24.36
CA LYS A 309 -19.12 -1.62 -24.17
C LYS A 309 -17.70 -1.24 -23.80
N GLN A 310 -17.25 -1.70 -22.64
CA GLN A 310 -15.87 -1.53 -22.18
C GLN A 310 -15.08 -2.77 -22.59
N ASP A 311 -13.98 -2.57 -23.30
CA ASP A 311 -13.10 -3.66 -23.69
C ASP A 311 -12.15 -4.02 -22.54
N PHE A 312 -11.99 -5.32 -22.29
CA PHE A 312 -10.93 -5.79 -21.39
C PHE A 312 -9.58 -5.66 -22.09
N VAL A 313 -8.65 -4.97 -21.43
CA VAL A 313 -7.27 -4.83 -21.87
C VAL A 313 -6.49 -6.04 -21.35
N MET A 314 -6.30 -7.07 -22.17
CA MET A 314 -5.69 -8.34 -21.69
C MET A 314 -4.18 -8.20 -21.52
N LEU A 315 -3.62 -8.67 -20.41
CA LEU A 315 -2.17 -8.63 -20.14
C LEU A 315 -1.35 -9.34 -21.24
N GLY A 316 -1.90 -10.42 -21.81
CA GLY A 316 -1.27 -11.18 -22.89
C GLY A 316 -0.96 -10.35 -24.15
N GLU A 317 -1.68 -9.25 -24.40
CA GLU A 317 -1.40 -8.34 -25.53
C GLU A 317 -0.05 -7.65 -25.38
N PHE A 318 0.32 -7.29 -24.15
CA PHE A 318 1.59 -6.62 -23.83
C PHE A 318 2.73 -7.62 -23.76
N LEU A 319 2.51 -8.78 -23.14
CA LEU A 319 3.53 -9.81 -22.99
C LEU A 319 3.83 -10.53 -24.31
N THR A 320 2.95 -10.44 -25.32
CA THR A 320 3.28 -10.88 -26.69
C THR A 320 4.22 -9.90 -27.41
N ASN A 321 4.30 -8.64 -26.96
CA ASN A 321 5.17 -7.65 -27.57
C ASN A 321 6.66 -7.95 -27.25
N LYS A 322 7.41 -8.28 -28.29
CA LYS A 322 8.84 -8.58 -28.19
C LYS A 322 9.68 -7.39 -27.76
N GLU A 323 9.27 -6.16 -28.08
CA GLU A 323 9.98 -4.95 -27.63
C GLU A 323 9.89 -4.81 -26.12
N PHE A 324 8.72 -5.06 -25.54
CA PHE A 324 8.55 -5.06 -24.09
C PHE A 324 9.31 -6.20 -23.42
N LEU A 325 9.18 -7.44 -23.91
CA LEU A 325 9.86 -8.58 -23.27
C LEU A 325 11.39 -8.50 -23.32
N ASN A 326 11.95 -7.88 -24.37
CA ASN A 326 13.39 -7.83 -24.61
C ASN A 326 14.01 -6.44 -24.38
N ASP A 327 13.35 -5.56 -23.61
CA ASP A 327 13.87 -4.22 -23.28
C ASP A 327 15.11 -4.23 -22.36
N GLY A 328 15.45 -5.39 -21.80
CA GLY A 328 16.61 -5.58 -20.91
C GLY A 328 16.40 -5.05 -19.48
N ASN A 329 15.19 -4.57 -19.15
CA ASN A 329 14.88 -4.04 -17.83
C ASN A 329 13.91 -4.96 -17.08
N PRO A 330 14.38 -5.74 -16.08
CA PRO A 330 13.54 -6.68 -15.34
C PRO A 330 12.49 -6.00 -14.44
N LEU A 331 12.61 -4.69 -14.19
CA LEU A 331 11.71 -3.91 -13.33
C LEU A 331 10.62 -3.15 -14.09
N ASN A 332 10.62 -3.24 -15.42
CA ASN A 332 9.59 -2.62 -16.23
C ASN A 332 8.33 -3.50 -16.27
N VAL A 333 7.20 -2.96 -15.81
CA VAL A 333 5.93 -3.68 -15.65
C VAL A 333 4.81 -3.06 -16.47
N VAL A 334 3.82 -3.86 -16.83
CA VAL A 334 2.64 -3.40 -17.57
C VAL A 334 1.65 -2.73 -16.62
N LEU A 335 1.24 -1.50 -16.95
CA LEU A 335 0.09 -0.87 -16.31
C LEU A 335 -1.19 -1.08 -17.11
N GLY A 336 -1.16 -0.84 -18.42
CA GLY A 336 -2.35 -0.94 -19.27
C GLY A 336 -2.29 -0.04 -20.49
N LEU A 337 -3.43 0.53 -20.89
CA LEU A 337 -3.53 1.46 -22.02
C LEU A 337 -3.92 2.87 -21.55
N ASP A 338 -3.40 3.90 -22.23
CA ASP A 338 -3.92 5.26 -22.08
C ASP A 338 -5.30 5.42 -22.77
N ILE A 339 -5.90 6.61 -22.64
CA ILE A 339 -7.16 6.96 -23.31
C ILE A 339 -7.10 6.91 -24.85
N SER A 340 -5.89 6.97 -25.43
CA SER A 340 -5.66 6.87 -26.87
C SER A 340 -5.47 5.41 -27.33
N GLY A 341 -5.35 4.47 -26.39
CA GLY A 341 -5.07 3.07 -26.64
C GLY A 341 -3.59 2.74 -26.81
N ASN A 342 -2.68 3.61 -26.40
CA ASN A 342 -1.24 3.32 -26.39
C ASN A 342 -0.85 2.55 -25.13
N PRO A 343 0.06 1.58 -25.23
CA PRO A 343 0.56 0.86 -24.07
C PRO A 343 1.35 1.77 -23.13
N VAL A 344 1.05 1.65 -21.84
CA VAL A 344 1.75 2.34 -20.76
C VAL A 344 2.44 1.30 -19.88
N TYR A 345 3.76 1.44 -19.78
CA TYR A 345 4.63 0.65 -18.94
C TYR A 345 5.17 1.51 -17.80
N LEU A 346 5.60 0.87 -16.72
CA LEU A 346 6.09 1.51 -15.53
C LEU A 346 7.39 0.86 -15.06
N ASP A 347 8.46 1.64 -14.93
CA ASP A 347 9.72 1.16 -14.37
C ASP A 347 9.76 1.36 -12.86
N ILE A 348 9.71 0.25 -12.11
CA ILE A 348 9.81 0.26 -10.64
C ILE A 348 11.19 0.77 -10.18
N GLY A 349 12.23 0.66 -11.00
CA GLY A 349 13.56 1.20 -10.75
C GLY A 349 13.60 2.74 -10.74
N GLU A 350 12.81 3.37 -11.61
CA GLU A 350 12.73 4.83 -11.73
C GLU A 350 11.82 5.44 -10.67
N MET A 351 10.68 4.80 -10.38
CA MET A 351 9.78 5.16 -9.29
C MET A 351 10.05 4.29 -8.06
N PRO A 352 10.94 4.69 -7.14
CA PRO A 352 11.47 3.78 -6.14
C PRO A 352 10.39 3.18 -5.23
N HIS A 353 9.30 3.92 -5.00
CA HIS A 353 8.17 3.48 -4.19
C HIS A 353 6.87 3.97 -4.83
N GLY A 354 5.83 3.13 -4.77
CA GLY A 354 4.51 3.40 -5.31
C GLY A 354 3.40 3.15 -4.29
N LEU A 355 2.35 3.98 -4.35
CA LEU A 355 1.12 3.83 -3.57
C LEU A 355 -0.04 3.51 -4.50
N ILE A 356 -0.73 2.40 -4.25
CA ILE A 356 -1.90 1.95 -5.02
C ILE A 356 -3.13 1.95 -4.09
N ALA A 357 -4.19 2.65 -4.46
CA ALA A 357 -5.38 2.69 -3.63
C ALA A 357 -6.67 2.72 -4.44
N GLY A 358 -7.74 2.15 -3.87
CA GLY A 358 -9.05 2.09 -4.50
C GLY A 358 -9.99 1.15 -3.77
N THR A 359 -11.29 1.25 -4.03
CA THR A 359 -12.28 0.43 -3.33
C THR A 359 -12.27 -1.02 -3.82
N THR A 360 -12.94 -1.92 -3.09
CA THR A 360 -13.06 -3.32 -3.49
C THR A 360 -13.70 -3.44 -4.88
N GLY A 361 -13.14 -4.29 -5.75
CA GLY A 361 -13.63 -4.48 -7.12
C GLY A 361 -13.27 -3.35 -8.11
N SER A 362 -12.50 -2.34 -7.68
CA SER A 362 -12.07 -1.23 -8.53
C SER A 362 -10.97 -1.63 -9.54
N GLY A 363 -10.19 -2.67 -9.24
CA GLY A 363 -9.09 -3.16 -10.09
C GLY A 363 -7.71 -3.21 -9.42
N LYS A 364 -7.58 -2.75 -8.16
CA LYS A 364 -6.34 -2.73 -7.38
C LYS A 364 -5.57 -4.06 -7.43
N SER A 365 -6.19 -5.16 -6.98
CA SER A 365 -5.50 -6.45 -6.87
C SER A 365 -5.10 -7.02 -8.23
N VAL A 366 -5.95 -6.84 -9.25
CA VAL A 366 -5.63 -7.25 -10.63
C VAL A 366 -4.42 -6.49 -11.16
N CYS A 367 -4.29 -5.19 -10.85
CA CYS A 367 -3.13 -4.39 -11.23
C CYS A 367 -1.84 -4.90 -10.57
N ILE A 368 -1.88 -5.18 -9.27
CA ILE A 368 -0.73 -5.77 -8.56
C ILE A 368 -0.34 -7.12 -9.18
N ASN A 369 -1.32 -7.97 -9.47
CA ASN A 369 -1.08 -9.24 -10.17
C ASN A 369 -0.44 -9.04 -11.56
N CYS A 370 -0.91 -8.05 -12.32
CA CYS A 370 -0.28 -7.72 -13.61
C CYS A 370 1.17 -7.27 -13.44
N MET A 371 1.50 -6.51 -12.39
CA MET A 371 2.87 -6.11 -12.10
C MET A 371 3.75 -7.31 -11.74
N ILE A 372 3.27 -8.20 -10.86
CA ILE A 372 4.00 -9.41 -10.47
C ILE A 372 4.27 -10.29 -11.69
N ILE A 373 3.22 -10.59 -12.46
CA ILE A 373 3.34 -11.44 -13.66
C ILE A 373 4.26 -10.81 -14.71
N SER A 374 4.22 -9.48 -14.89
CA SER A 374 5.15 -8.78 -15.77
C SER A 374 6.61 -9.04 -15.36
N MET A 375 6.92 -8.98 -14.06
CA MET A 375 8.25 -9.30 -13.55
C MET A 375 8.59 -10.78 -13.73
N LEU A 376 7.67 -11.71 -13.48
CA LEU A 376 7.92 -13.15 -13.66
C LEU A 376 8.24 -13.54 -15.11
N TYR A 377 7.69 -12.83 -16.09
CA TYR A 377 8.03 -13.05 -17.50
C TYR A 377 9.39 -12.47 -17.91
N LYS A 378 9.92 -11.49 -17.18
CA LYS A 378 11.12 -10.72 -17.56
C LYS A 378 12.35 -11.02 -16.70
N ALA A 379 12.16 -11.31 -15.42
CA ALA A 379 13.22 -11.36 -14.43
C ALA A 379 13.56 -12.80 -14.05
N ASP A 380 14.86 -13.09 -14.02
CA ASP A 380 15.40 -14.28 -13.35
C ASP A 380 15.25 -14.10 -11.82
N PRO A 381 14.96 -15.16 -11.04
CA PRO A 381 14.98 -15.11 -9.58
C PRO A 381 16.27 -14.55 -8.96
N ASP A 382 17.41 -14.65 -9.65
CA ASP A 382 18.68 -14.07 -9.23
C ASP A 382 18.78 -12.56 -9.51
N ASP A 383 17.90 -12.03 -10.36
CA ASP A 383 17.81 -10.61 -10.71
C ASP A 383 16.79 -9.86 -9.87
N VAL A 384 15.65 -10.49 -9.56
CA VAL A 384 14.53 -9.89 -8.81
C VAL A 384 13.99 -10.87 -7.78
N LYS A 385 13.84 -10.39 -6.55
CA LYS A 385 13.21 -11.09 -5.42
C LYS A 385 11.99 -10.34 -4.92
N LEU A 386 10.97 -11.08 -4.52
CA LEU A 386 9.68 -10.56 -4.06
C LEU A 386 9.51 -10.84 -2.56
N LEU A 387 9.12 -9.81 -1.80
CA LEU A 387 8.61 -9.94 -0.44
C LEU A 387 7.12 -9.59 -0.48
N LEU A 388 6.27 -10.61 -0.34
CA LEU A 388 4.82 -10.46 -0.41
C LEU A 388 4.21 -10.48 1.00
N ILE A 389 3.43 -9.46 1.32
CA ILE A 389 2.72 -9.31 2.59
C ILE A 389 1.21 -9.29 2.30
N ASP A 390 0.52 -10.34 2.73
CA ASP A 390 -0.93 -10.54 2.55
C ASP A 390 -1.61 -10.87 3.89
N PRO A 391 -2.02 -9.85 4.68
CA PRO A 391 -2.68 -10.07 5.95
C PRO A 391 -4.05 -10.76 5.84
N LYS A 392 -4.60 -10.93 4.63
CA LYS A 392 -5.94 -11.49 4.39
C LYS A 392 -5.92 -12.90 3.78
N PHE A 393 -4.77 -13.45 3.41
CA PHE A 393 -4.63 -14.79 2.78
C PHE A 393 -5.41 -14.96 1.45
N ILE A 394 -5.66 -13.88 0.72
CA ILE A 394 -6.53 -13.90 -0.47
C ILE A 394 -5.74 -13.62 -1.74
N GLU A 395 -4.93 -12.58 -1.74
CA GLU A 395 -4.41 -11.98 -2.96
C GLU A 395 -3.12 -12.65 -3.43
N PHE A 396 -2.30 -13.14 -2.49
CA PHE A 396 -0.98 -13.69 -2.83
C PHE A 396 -0.84 -15.21 -2.69
N SER A 397 -1.90 -15.92 -2.28
CA SER A 397 -1.88 -17.38 -2.08
C SER A 397 -1.45 -18.18 -3.33
N ASN A 398 -1.74 -17.67 -4.54
CA ASN A 398 -1.33 -18.32 -5.79
C ASN A 398 0.18 -18.26 -6.06
N TYR A 399 0.91 -17.37 -5.39
CA TYR A 399 2.34 -17.16 -5.57
C TYR A 399 3.19 -17.92 -4.55
N GLU A 400 2.59 -18.71 -3.66
CA GLU A 400 3.36 -19.52 -2.73
C GLU A 400 4.38 -20.40 -3.48
N GLU A 401 5.56 -20.56 -2.90
CA GLU A 401 6.65 -21.41 -3.43
C GLU A 401 7.29 -20.99 -4.77
N ILE A 402 6.88 -19.88 -5.41
CA ILE A 402 7.57 -19.44 -6.63
C ILE A 402 9.05 -19.10 -6.34
N PRO A 403 9.97 -19.32 -7.30
CA PRO A 403 11.41 -19.18 -7.04
C PRO A 403 11.85 -17.73 -6.74
N HIS A 404 11.05 -16.73 -7.13
CA HIS A 404 11.30 -15.32 -6.89
C HIS A 404 11.01 -14.88 -5.46
N LEU A 405 10.31 -15.67 -4.65
CA LEU A 405 10.04 -15.29 -3.27
C LEU A 405 11.31 -15.24 -2.42
N ILE A 406 11.36 -14.25 -1.56
CA ILE A 406 12.43 -14.08 -0.55
C ILE A 406 12.12 -14.84 0.73
N SER A 407 10.84 -15.04 1.02
CA SER A 407 10.28 -15.80 2.13
C SER A 407 8.90 -16.32 1.70
N PRO A 408 8.32 -17.30 2.43
CA PRO A 408 6.89 -17.58 2.32
C PRO A 408 6.06 -16.29 2.45
N VAL A 409 4.87 -16.27 1.87
CA VAL A 409 3.99 -15.10 1.96
C VAL A 409 3.70 -14.78 3.43
N ILE A 410 3.89 -13.52 3.81
CA ILE A 410 3.76 -13.09 5.21
C ILE A 410 2.33 -12.64 5.46
N ASN A 411 1.65 -13.32 6.38
CA ASN A 411 0.23 -13.10 6.64
C ASN A 411 -0.05 -12.52 8.03
N ASP A 412 0.95 -12.53 8.92
CA ASP A 412 0.84 -11.95 10.26
C ASP A 412 1.45 -10.54 10.32
N SER A 413 0.78 -9.61 11.01
CA SER A 413 1.23 -8.21 11.08
C SER A 413 2.55 -8.03 11.84
N LYS A 414 2.85 -8.85 12.87
CA LYS A 414 4.14 -8.78 13.57
C LYS A 414 5.26 -9.32 12.70
N LEU A 415 5.03 -10.45 12.01
CA LEU A 415 5.98 -10.99 11.04
C LEU A 415 6.19 -10.00 9.87
N ALA A 416 5.15 -9.30 9.43
CA ALA A 416 5.28 -8.27 8.40
C ALA A 416 6.16 -7.10 8.86
N ALA A 417 5.98 -6.64 10.11
CA ALA A 417 6.86 -5.63 10.70
C ALA A 417 8.31 -6.12 10.78
N ALA A 418 8.55 -7.39 11.17
CA ALA A 418 9.88 -7.99 11.18
C ALA A 418 10.48 -8.13 9.76
N GLY A 419 9.68 -8.47 8.75
CA GLY A 419 10.10 -8.52 7.35
C GLY A 419 10.50 -7.13 6.81
N LEU A 420 9.74 -6.08 7.16
CA LEU A 420 10.09 -4.70 6.82
C LEU A 420 11.36 -4.25 7.53
N LYS A 421 11.55 -4.63 8.79
CA LYS A 421 12.80 -4.40 9.53
C LYS A 421 13.98 -5.10 8.84
N TRP A 422 13.82 -6.36 8.47
CA TRP A 422 14.83 -7.11 7.71
C TRP A 422 15.21 -6.37 6.42
N ALA A 423 14.24 -5.80 5.70
CA ALA A 423 14.52 -5.02 4.49
C ALA A 423 15.32 -3.75 4.79
N VAL A 424 15.04 -3.08 5.91
CA VAL A 424 15.82 -1.92 6.39
C VAL A 424 17.27 -2.31 6.74
N ASP A 425 17.48 -3.50 7.27
CA ASP A 425 18.82 -4.02 7.60
C ASP A 425 19.58 -4.46 6.35
N GLU A 426 18.92 -5.14 5.42
CA GLU A 426 19.48 -5.49 4.11
C GLU A 426 19.85 -4.24 3.31
N MET A 427 19.03 -3.19 3.34
CA MET A 427 19.36 -1.88 2.77
C MET A 427 20.70 -1.34 3.33
N GLN A 428 20.88 -1.38 4.66
CA GLN A 428 22.11 -0.90 5.30
C GLN A 428 23.32 -1.75 4.94
N LYS A 429 23.15 -3.07 4.91
CA LYS A 429 24.19 -4.01 4.48
C LYS A 429 24.63 -3.73 3.05
N ARG A 430 23.69 -3.49 2.13
CA ARG A 430 24.01 -3.10 0.74
C ARG A 430 24.78 -1.79 0.66
N TYR A 431 24.39 -0.78 1.44
CA TYR A 431 25.17 0.46 1.51
C TYR A 431 26.61 0.26 1.99
N MET A 432 26.83 -0.64 2.97
CA MET A 432 28.18 -0.99 3.42
C MET A 432 28.98 -1.73 2.33
N LEU A 433 28.33 -2.61 1.58
CA LEU A 433 28.95 -3.27 0.42
C LEU A 433 29.32 -2.26 -0.67
N PHE A 434 28.43 -1.32 -0.99
CA PHE A 434 28.68 -0.27 -1.98
C PHE A 434 29.85 0.61 -1.54
N LYS A 435 29.89 1.02 -0.28
CA LYS A 435 30.99 1.81 0.27
C LYS A 435 32.33 1.08 0.17
N THR A 436 32.36 -0.20 0.52
CA THR A 436 33.58 -1.02 0.50
C THR A 436 34.06 -1.32 -0.92
N SER A 437 33.13 -1.52 -1.85
CA SER A 437 33.40 -1.73 -3.28
C SER A 437 33.51 -0.44 -4.10
N LYS A 438 33.37 0.74 -3.46
CA LYS A 438 33.37 2.07 -4.07
C LYS A 438 32.31 2.28 -5.18
N GLN A 439 31.15 1.66 -5.00
CA GLN A 439 30.01 1.76 -5.91
C GLN A 439 28.97 2.75 -5.37
N ARG A 440 28.18 3.35 -6.26
CA ARG A 440 27.18 4.36 -5.88
C ARG A 440 25.79 3.78 -5.62
N ASN A 441 25.44 2.71 -6.32
CA ASN A 441 24.12 2.08 -6.29
C ASN A 441 24.21 0.61 -6.71
N ILE A 442 23.09 -0.10 -6.62
CA ILE A 442 22.97 -1.50 -7.00
C ILE A 442 23.34 -1.76 -8.47
N GLY A 443 22.99 -0.85 -9.40
CA GLY A 443 23.31 -1.01 -10.83
C GLY A 443 24.82 -1.08 -11.04
N ALA A 444 25.55 -0.08 -10.54
CA ALA A 444 27.00 -0.03 -10.59
C ALA A 444 27.66 -1.20 -9.83
N TYR A 445 27.08 -1.62 -8.71
CA TYR A 445 27.54 -2.79 -7.97
C TYR A 445 27.39 -4.08 -8.80
N ASN A 446 26.25 -4.26 -9.46
CA ASN A 446 25.99 -5.45 -10.26
C ASN A 446 26.84 -5.49 -11.53
N GLU A 447 27.13 -4.35 -12.15
CA GLU A 447 28.12 -4.26 -13.24
C GLU A 447 29.53 -4.64 -12.76
N PHE A 448 29.93 -4.15 -11.59
CA PHE A 448 31.19 -4.53 -10.96
C PHE A 448 31.26 -6.02 -10.62
N ALA A 449 30.16 -6.61 -10.14
CA ALA A 449 30.07 -8.05 -9.87
C ALA A 449 30.16 -8.89 -11.15
N LYS A 450 29.54 -8.45 -12.26
CA LYS A 450 29.66 -9.11 -13.57
C LYS A 450 31.12 -9.20 -14.04
N MET A 451 31.94 -8.18 -13.75
CA MET A 451 33.37 -8.17 -14.11
C MET A 451 34.25 -8.98 -13.14
N ASN A 452 33.74 -9.36 -11.97
CA ASN A 452 34.50 -10.00 -10.90
C ASN A 452 33.83 -11.31 -10.44
N PRO A 453 34.27 -12.48 -10.93
CA PRO A 453 33.63 -13.77 -10.65
C PRO A 453 33.55 -14.20 -9.17
N LYS A 454 34.29 -13.51 -8.28
CA LYS A 454 34.30 -13.74 -6.83
C LYS A 454 33.24 -12.95 -6.07
N ILE A 455 32.57 -12.01 -6.74
CA ILE A 455 31.58 -11.12 -6.15
C ILE A 455 30.23 -11.53 -6.67
N GLU A 456 29.30 -11.80 -5.75
CA GLU A 456 27.94 -12.16 -6.09
C GLU A 456 27.14 -10.93 -6.48
N LYS A 457 26.31 -11.08 -7.51
CA LYS A 457 25.33 -10.07 -7.91
C LYS A 457 24.25 -9.97 -6.83
N LEU A 458 23.73 -8.76 -6.60
CA LEU A 458 22.60 -8.55 -5.71
C LEU A 458 21.30 -8.43 -6.52
N PRO A 459 20.23 -9.16 -6.15
CA PRO A 459 18.92 -9.00 -6.78
C PRO A 459 18.27 -7.68 -6.35
N TYR A 460 17.44 -7.10 -7.21
CA TYR A 460 16.47 -6.09 -6.79
C TYR A 460 15.43 -6.74 -5.89
N ILE A 461 15.00 -6.05 -4.84
CA ILE A 461 13.96 -6.56 -3.92
C ILE A 461 12.73 -5.69 -4.08
N ILE A 462 11.61 -6.31 -4.43
CA ILE A 462 10.31 -5.64 -4.52
C ILE A 462 9.45 -6.12 -3.36
N ILE A 463 9.11 -5.18 -2.48
CA ILE A 463 8.25 -5.42 -1.34
C ILE A 463 6.84 -4.99 -1.72
N ILE A 464 5.88 -5.90 -1.66
CA ILE A 464 4.48 -5.64 -2.02
C ILE A 464 3.62 -5.90 -0.78
N ILE A 465 2.91 -4.86 -0.35
CA ILE A 465 1.94 -4.92 0.75
C ILE A 465 0.56 -4.77 0.13
N ASP A 466 -0.30 -5.80 0.21
CA ASP A 466 -1.63 -5.69 -0.40
C ASP A 466 -2.56 -4.72 0.35
N GLU A 467 -2.56 -4.77 1.67
CA GLU A 467 -3.41 -3.93 2.51
C GLU A 467 -2.62 -3.33 3.67
N LEU A 468 -2.14 -2.11 3.49
CA LEU A 468 -1.41 -1.37 4.54
C LEU A 468 -2.27 -1.16 5.80
N ALA A 469 -3.58 -0.98 5.64
CA ALA A 469 -4.50 -0.70 6.75
C ALA A 469 -4.40 -1.74 7.87
N ASP A 470 -4.27 -3.01 7.51
CA ASP A 470 -4.25 -4.13 8.46
C ASP A 470 -2.93 -4.21 9.23
N LEU A 471 -1.85 -3.66 8.66
CA LEU A 471 -0.57 -3.52 9.37
C LEU A 471 -0.60 -2.34 10.34
N MET A 472 -1.23 -1.23 9.93
CA MET A 472 -1.29 0.00 10.71
C MET A 472 -2.10 -0.12 12.00
N GLY A 473 -3.13 -0.98 12.03
CA GLY A 473 -3.95 -1.20 13.22
C GLY A 473 -3.22 -1.92 14.35
N ALA A 474 -2.40 -2.94 14.05
CA ALA A 474 -1.77 -3.81 15.05
C ALA A 474 -0.35 -3.36 15.44
N THR A 475 0.45 -2.90 14.48
CA THR A 475 1.90 -2.61 14.65
C THR A 475 2.31 -1.27 14.04
N GLY A 476 1.34 -0.35 13.89
CA GLY A 476 1.46 0.81 13.01
C GLY A 476 2.65 1.73 13.24
N ASN A 477 3.10 1.92 14.50
CA ASN A 477 4.23 2.83 14.77
C ASN A 477 5.54 2.31 14.16
N SER A 478 5.85 1.03 14.33
CA SER A 478 7.08 0.42 13.79
C SER A 478 6.99 0.26 12.27
N VAL A 479 5.83 -0.15 11.75
CA VAL A 479 5.60 -0.30 10.30
C VAL A 479 5.76 1.04 9.59
N GLU A 480 5.18 2.12 10.14
CA GLU A 480 5.33 3.47 9.59
C GLU A 480 6.80 3.91 9.55
N GLU A 481 7.54 3.69 10.63
CA GLU A 481 8.97 4.04 10.70
C GLU A 481 9.79 3.30 9.62
N TYR A 482 9.57 2.00 9.47
CA TYR A 482 10.28 1.19 8.46
C TYR A 482 9.90 1.60 7.03
N ILE A 483 8.62 1.81 6.76
CA ILE A 483 8.15 2.31 5.46
C ILE A 483 8.80 3.67 5.15
N GLN A 484 8.81 4.60 6.10
CA GLN A 484 9.42 5.91 5.93
C GLN A 484 10.93 5.79 5.64
N ARG A 485 11.64 4.96 6.40
CA ARG A 485 13.08 4.76 6.24
C ARG A 485 13.44 4.12 4.91
N LEU A 486 12.66 3.12 4.47
CA LEU A 486 12.80 2.53 3.15
C LEU A 486 12.52 3.58 2.08
N ALA A 487 11.38 4.25 2.15
CA ALA A 487 10.96 5.23 1.15
C ALA A 487 12.00 6.34 0.91
N GLN A 488 12.71 6.74 1.96
CA GLN A 488 13.75 7.77 1.89
C GLN A 488 15.08 7.30 1.29
N LYS A 489 15.45 6.03 1.45
CA LYS A 489 16.85 5.59 1.25
C LYS A 489 16.99 4.31 0.43
N ALA A 490 15.93 3.59 0.12
CA ALA A 490 16.04 2.24 -0.45
C ALA A 490 16.32 2.22 -1.97
N ARG A 491 15.97 3.29 -2.71
CA ARG A 491 16.18 3.42 -4.17
C ARG A 491 17.56 2.96 -4.64
N ALA A 492 18.63 3.54 -4.09
CA ALA A 492 20.00 3.22 -4.54
C ALA A 492 20.43 1.81 -4.10
N ALA A 493 19.83 1.25 -3.05
CA ALA A 493 20.02 -0.12 -2.59
C ALA A 493 19.27 -1.15 -3.45
N GLY A 494 18.44 -0.71 -4.40
CA GLY A 494 17.62 -1.61 -5.24
C GLY A 494 16.53 -2.31 -4.47
N ILE A 495 15.99 -1.65 -3.44
CA ILE A 495 14.84 -2.13 -2.67
C ILE A 495 13.69 -1.17 -2.93
N HIS A 496 12.58 -1.69 -3.43
CA HIS A 496 11.44 -0.92 -3.90
C HIS A 496 10.19 -1.35 -3.14
N LEU A 497 9.26 -0.42 -2.92
CA LEU A 497 8.07 -0.65 -2.11
C LEU A 497 6.81 -0.32 -2.90
N ILE A 498 5.92 -1.29 -3.04
CA ILE A 498 4.59 -1.11 -3.61
C ILE A 498 3.60 -1.32 -2.47
N ILE A 499 3.01 -0.21 -2.01
CA ILE A 499 2.04 -0.22 -0.93
C ILE A 499 0.66 -0.14 -1.54
N ALA A 500 -0.22 -1.06 -1.16
CA ALA A 500 -1.60 -1.02 -1.57
C ALA A 500 -2.56 -0.87 -0.36
N THR A 501 -3.71 -0.25 -0.58
CA THR A 501 -4.78 -0.19 0.43
C THR A 501 -6.17 -0.01 -0.19
N GLN A 502 -7.19 -0.62 0.42
CA GLN A 502 -8.59 -0.37 0.08
C GLN A 502 -9.23 0.74 0.91
N ARG A 503 -8.52 1.24 1.92
CA ARG A 503 -9.00 2.25 2.87
C ARG A 503 -8.16 3.52 2.72
N PRO A 504 -8.46 4.37 1.72
CA PRO A 504 -7.73 5.59 1.47
C PRO A 504 -8.10 6.69 2.47
N SER A 505 -7.73 6.50 3.74
CA SER A 505 -7.96 7.45 4.83
C SER A 505 -6.65 8.02 5.37
N THR A 506 -6.70 9.20 6.00
CA THR A 506 -5.52 9.94 6.44
C THR A 506 -4.78 9.31 7.62
N ASP A 507 -5.45 8.44 8.37
CA ASP A 507 -4.88 7.62 9.44
C ASP A 507 -4.03 6.46 8.91
N ILE A 508 -4.34 5.96 7.72
CA ILE A 508 -3.59 4.90 7.05
C ILE A 508 -2.52 5.51 6.13
N ILE A 509 -2.92 6.39 5.23
CA ILE A 509 -2.05 7.07 4.28
C ILE A 509 -1.62 8.42 4.88
N LYS A 510 -0.77 8.33 5.90
CA LYS A 510 -0.27 9.51 6.62
C LYS A 510 0.62 10.39 5.74
N GLY A 511 0.72 11.67 6.08
CA GLY A 511 1.56 12.63 5.35
C GLY A 511 3.05 12.24 5.29
N THR A 512 3.56 11.57 6.33
CA THR A 512 4.92 10.99 6.42
C THR A 512 5.18 9.96 5.33
N ILE A 513 4.18 9.13 5.02
CA ILE A 513 4.23 8.13 3.94
C ILE A 513 4.14 8.86 2.59
N LYS A 514 3.15 9.73 2.40
CA LYS A 514 2.94 10.45 1.13
C LYS A 514 4.13 11.33 0.71
N ALA A 515 4.83 11.91 1.67
CA ALA A 515 5.97 12.78 1.40
C ALA A 515 7.16 12.04 0.73
N ASN A 516 7.25 10.72 0.89
CA ASN A 516 8.37 9.92 0.36
C ASN A 516 7.95 8.97 -0.78
N ILE A 517 6.65 8.92 -1.12
CA ILE A 517 6.09 8.10 -2.19
C ILE A 517 5.46 9.01 -3.24
N GLN A 518 6.21 9.24 -4.31
CA GLN A 518 5.85 10.16 -5.39
C GLN A 518 4.83 9.53 -6.35
N THR A 519 5.04 8.26 -6.70
CA THR A 519 4.17 7.59 -7.67
C THR A 519 2.91 7.07 -7.02
N ARG A 520 1.77 7.42 -7.60
CA ARG A 520 0.44 7.12 -7.06
C ARG A 520 -0.46 6.56 -8.14
N ILE A 521 -1.16 5.47 -7.81
CA ILE A 521 -2.13 4.82 -8.68
C ILE A 521 -3.45 4.79 -7.92
N ALA A 522 -4.39 5.64 -8.32
CA ALA A 522 -5.72 5.67 -7.75
C ALA A 522 -6.69 4.96 -8.69
N PHE A 523 -7.27 3.86 -8.22
CA PHE A 523 -8.44 3.25 -8.81
C PHE A 523 -9.71 3.96 -8.33
N ALA A 524 -10.87 3.55 -8.84
CA ALA A 524 -12.16 4.11 -8.44
C ALA A 524 -12.34 4.11 -6.91
N VAL A 525 -12.78 5.25 -6.39
CA VAL A 525 -13.08 5.49 -4.97
C VAL A 525 -14.49 6.02 -4.79
N ASN A 526 -15.02 5.94 -3.57
CA ASN A 526 -16.40 6.29 -3.27
C ASN A 526 -16.61 7.80 -3.11
N SER A 527 -15.56 8.56 -2.77
CA SER A 527 -15.69 9.98 -2.47
C SER A 527 -14.52 10.83 -2.99
N GLN A 528 -14.77 12.13 -3.15
CA GLN A 528 -13.73 13.11 -3.47
C GLN A 528 -12.68 13.24 -2.35
N VAL A 529 -13.09 13.00 -1.10
CA VAL A 529 -12.16 13.01 0.04
C VAL A 529 -11.15 11.88 -0.11
N ASP A 530 -11.62 10.68 -0.44
CA ASP A 530 -10.75 9.52 -0.70
C ASP A 530 -9.78 9.80 -1.86
N SER A 531 -10.26 10.44 -2.93
CA SER A 531 -9.40 10.86 -4.05
C SER A 531 -8.31 11.82 -3.58
N MET A 532 -8.66 12.82 -2.76
CA MET A 532 -7.69 13.78 -2.20
C MET A 532 -6.69 13.12 -1.24
N VAL A 533 -7.08 12.07 -0.51
CA VAL A 533 -6.14 11.35 0.34
C VAL A 533 -5.05 10.70 -0.50
N ILE A 534 -5.42 10.09 -1.63
CA ILE A 534 -4.49 9.37 -2.51
C ILE A 534 -3.69 10.34 -3.39
N LEU A 535 -4.36 11.18 -4.18
CA LEU A 535 -3.75 11.97 -5.25
C LEU A 535 -3.46 13.43 -4.86
N ASP A 536 -3.91 13.90 -3.70
CA ASP A 536 -3.94 15.32 -3.30
C ASP A 536 -4.91 16.19 -4.13
N HIS A 537 -5.67 15.60 -5.07
CA HIS A 537 -6.73 16.26 -5.83
C HIS A 537 -7.93 15.31 -6.09
N THR A 538 -9.04 15.86 -6.60
CA THR A 538 -10.24 15.10 -6.97
C THR A 538 -10.12 14.46 -8.36
N GLY A 539 -10.91 13.43 -8.65
CA GLY A 539 -10.93 12.78 -9.96
C GLY A 539 -11.06 11.27 -9.90
N ALA A 540 -10.49 10.63 -8.88
CA ALA A 540 -10.60 9.18 -8.72
C ALA A 540 -12.04 8.73 -8.39
N ASP A 541 -12.86 9.63 -7.82
CA ASP A 541 -14.30 9.43 -7.58
C ASP A 541 -15.13 9.38 -8.88
N LYS A 542 -14.55 9.76 -10.02
CA LYS A 542 -15.21 9.73 -11.33
C LYS A 542 -14.86 8.52 -12.18
N LEU A 543 -13.92 7.70 -11.72
CA LEU A 543 -13.50 6.49 -12.40
C LEU A 543 -14.61 5.43 -12.40
N LEU A 544 -14.55 4.54 -13.39
CA LEU A 544 -15.61 3.57 -13.70
C LEU A 544 -15.45 2.24 -12.96
N GLY A 545 -14.32 2.05 -12.28
CA GLY A 545 -13.90 0.77 -11.70
C GLY A 545 -13.39 -0.20 -12.78
N LYS A 546 -13.30 -1.49 -12.43
CA LYS A 546 -12.85 -2.55 -13.35
C LYS A 546 -11.53 -2.25 -14.07
N GLY A 547 -10.55 -1.71 -13.35
CA GLY A 547 -9.22 -1.41 -13.88
C GLY A 547 -9.02 0.03 -14.36
N ASP A 548 -10.07 0.84 -14.44
CA ASP A 548 -9.95 2.29 -14.73
C ASP A 548 -9.25 3.00 -13.56
N MET A 549 -8.15 3.71 -13.85
CA MET A 549 -7.27 4.31 -12.86
C MET A 549 -6.70 5.66 -13.30
N LEU A 550 -6.28 6.45 -12.31
CA LEU A 550 -5.40 7.60 -12.49
C LEU A 550 -4.00 7.21 -12.01
N TYR A 551 -3.03 7.30 -12.90
CA TYR A 551 -1.61 7.21 -12.60
C TYR A 551 -1.04 8.61 -12.45
N SER A 552 -0.30 8.85 -11.38
CA SER A 552 0.41 10.09 -11.13
C SER A 552 1.88 9.78 -10.83
N ASP A 553 2.79 10.44 -11.54
CA ASP A 553 4.23 10.41 -11.24
C ASP A 553 4.62 11.51 -10.22
N GLY A 554 3.64 12.23 -9.69
CA GLY A 554 3.81 13.38 -8.79
C GLY A 554 3.82 14.74 -9.50
N VAL A 555 3.89 14.75 -10.84
CA VAL A 555 3.85 15.98 -11.65
C VAL A 555 2.67 15.95 -12.63
N THR A 556 2.45 14.81 -13.26
CA THR A 556 1.44 14.63 -14.30
C THR A 556 0.51 13.49 -13.93
N ASP A 557 -0.78 13.71 -14.15
CA ASP A 557 -1.80 12.69 -13.97
C ASP A 557 -2.26 12.19 -15.33
N MET A 558 -2.27 10.87 -15.49
CA MET A 558 -2.70 10.20 -16.70
C MET A 558 -3.79 9.20 -16.36
N ARG A 559 -4.91 9.26 -17.09
CA ARG A 559 -5.96 8.25 -16.98
C ARG A 559 -5.61 7.03 -17.81
N LEU A 560 -5.65 5.86 -17.20
CA LEU A 560 -5.29 4.59 -17.80
C LEU A 560 -6.41 3.56 -17.58
N GLN A 561 -6.59 2.68 -18.56
CA GLN A 561 -7.31 1.43 -18.38
C GLN A 561 -6.30 0.32 -18.07
N GLY A 562 -6.36 -0.20 -16.85
CA GLY A 562 -5.48 -1.24 -16.35
C GLY A 562 -5.56 -2.53 -17.17
N ALA A 563 -4.39 -3.18 -17.31
CA ALA A 563 -4.32 -4.52 -17.84
C ALA A 563 -5.08 -5.51 -16.94
N PHE A 564 -5.58 -6.57 -17.57
CA PHE A 564 -6.42 -7.57 -16.95
C PHE A 564 -5.81 -8.94 -17.17
N ILE A 565 -5.76 -9.72 -16.09
CA ILE A 565 -5.37 -11.12 -16.07
C ILE A 565 -6.38 -11.89 -15.22
N THR A 566 -6.69 -13.11 -15.63
CA THR A 566 -7.60 -14.00 -14.89
C THR A 566 -6.86 -14.88 -13.90
N ASP A 567 -7.53 -15.30 -12.82
CA ASP A 567 -6.96 -16.20 -11.82
C ASP A 567 -6.48 -17.53 -12.42
N SER A 568 -7.18 -18.03 -13.46
CA SER A 568 -6.76 -19.21 -14.21
C SER A 568 -5.41 -19.05 -14.90
N GLU A 569 -5.13 -17.85 -15.42
CA GLU A 569 -3.84 -17.56 -16.07
C GLU A 569 -2.74 -17.44 -15.01
N ILE A 570 -3.01 -16.75 -13.90
CA ILE A 570 -2.08 -16.65 -12.76
C ILE A 570 -1.70 -18.04 -12.27
N SER A 571 -2.69 -18.90 -11.99
CA SER A 571 -2.46 -20.27 -11.52
C SER A 571 -1.66 -21.09 -12.54
N ALA A 572 -1.98 -21.04 -13.84
CA ALA A 572 -1.22 -21.77 -14.85
C ALA A 572 0.26 -21.31 -14.90
N ILE A 573 0.50 -20.01 -14.74
CA ILE A 573 1.85 -19.43 -14.69
C ILE A 573 2.60 -19.89 -13.43
N THR A 574 1.98 -19.79 -12.26
CA THR A 574 2.66 -20.14 -10.99
C THR A 574 2.89 -21.63 -10.87
N THR A 575 1.94 -22.48 -11.31
CA THR A 575 2.12 -23.94 -11.41
C THR A 575 3.31 -24.30 -12.30
N TYR A 576 3.44 -23.71 -13.48
CA TYR A 576 4.62 -23.95 -14.34
C TYR A 576 5.93 -23.60 -13.64
N LEU A 577 5.95 -22.55 -12.82
CA LEU A 577 7.15 -22.12 -12.10
C LEU A 577 7.49 -23.07 -10.95
N THR A 578 6.51 -23.48 -10.15
CA THR A 578 6.72 -24.37 -8.99
C THR A 578 7.05 -25.79 -9.39
N GLU A 579 6.53 -26.28 -10.52
CA GLU A 579 6.92 -27.60 -11.07
C GLU A 579 8.38 -27.63 -11.56
N LYS A 580 8.89 -26.49 -12.04
CA LYS A 580 10.19 -26.41 -12.70
C LYS A 580 11.33 -25.95 -11.79
N TYR A 581 11.01 -25.15 -10.78
CA TYR A 581 11.98 -24.54 -9.87
C TYR A 581 11.51 -24.71 -8.43
N SER A 582 12.48 -24.83 -7.52
CA SER A 582 12.21 -24.82 -6.08
C SER A 582 12.43 -23.43 -5.50
N PRO A 583 11.67 -23.02 -4.47
CA PRO A 583 11.90 -21.76 -3.78
C PRO A 583 13.29 -21.73 -3.14
N ASN A 584 13.92 -20.56 -3.16
CA ASN A 584 15.17 -20.28 -2.47
C ASN A 584 14.96 -19.07 -1.55
N TYR A 585 14.36 -19.34 -0.39
CA TYR A 585 14.06 -18.34 0.63
C TYR A 585 15.35 -17.87 1.31
N MET A 586 15.47 -16.55 1.53
CA MET A 586 16.56 -15.95 2.31
C MET A 586 16.32 -16.02 3.81
N PHE A 587 15.07 -16.13 4.22
CA PHE A 587 14.64 -16.34 5.61
C PHE A 587 13.25 -16.98 5.63
N THR A 588 12.93 -17.68 6.71
CA THR A 588 11.60 -18.26 6.93
C THR A 588 10.79 -17.48 7.95
N GLN A 589 9.52 -17.85 8.14
CA GLN A 589 8.69 -17.26 9.20
C GLN A 589 9.27 -17.58 10.59
N GLU A 590 9.82 -18.78 10.78
CA GLU A 590 10.48 -19.16 12.04
C GLU A 590 11.72 -18.30 12.31
N ASP A 591 12.48 -17.94 11.28
CA ASP A 591 13.64 -17.05 11.43
C ASP A 591 13.22 -15.64 11.88
N LEU A 592 12.13 -15.12 11.33
CA LEU A 592 11.56 -13.83 11.77
C LEU A 592 11.02 -13.92 13.19
N GLN A 593 10.34 -15.02 13.53
CA GLN A 593 9.79 -15.23 14.87
C GLN A 593 10.90 -15.30 15.92
N LYS A 594 11.99 -16.04 15.65
CA LYS A 594 13.18 -16.05 16.51
C LYS A 594 13.78 -14.66 16.68
N ARG A 595 13.86 -13.86 15.63
CA ARG A 595 14.35 -12.47 15.75
C ARG A 595 13.46 -11.61 16.65
N ILE A 596 12.14 -11.79 16.59
CA ILE A 596 11.22 -11.10 17.49
C ILE A 596 11.45 -11.55 18.93
N GLU A 597 11.57 -12.86 19.17
CA GLU A 597 11.85 -13.44 20.49
C GLU A 597 13.22 -12.97 21.02
N ASP A 598 14.26 -12.94 20.19
CA ASP A 598 15.60 -12.43 20.53
C ASP A 598 15.57 -10.94 20.88
N GLU A 599 14.72 -10.14 20.23
CA GLU A 599 14.58 -8.71 20.54
C GLU A 599 13.78 -8.46 21.80
N GLU A 600 12.76 -9.26 22.06
CA GLU A 600 12.00 -9.22 23.32
C GLU A 600 12.88 -9.70 24.48
N THR A 601 13.64 -10.78 24.31
CA THR A 601 14.60 -11.25 25.31
C THR A 601 15.78 -10.30 25.50
N ASN A 602 16.32 -9.65 24.46
CA ASN A 602 17.34 -8.61 24.62
C ASN A 602 16.81 -7.34 25.30
N LYS A 603 15.50 -7.05 25.19
CA LYS A 603 14.86 -6.01 26.02
C LYS A 603 14.75 -6.44 27.50
N ILE A 604 14.61 -7.74 27.76
CA ILE A 604 14.49 -8.35 29.10
C ILE A 604 15.88 -8.61 29.74
N ASN A 605 16.96 -8.78 28.95
CA ASN A 605 18.33 -8.97 29.43
C ASN A 605 19.02 -7.64 29.80
N PHE A 606 18.30 -6.71 30.42
CA PHE A 606 18.93 -5.50 30.98
C PHE A 606 20.00 -5.84 32.01
N ARG A 607 19.87 -6.96 32.76
CA ARG A 607 20.87 -7.42 33.74
C ARG A 607 22.20 -7.88 33.13
N GLU A 608 22.24 -8.23 31.84
CA GLU A 608 23.49 -8.60 31.17
C GLU A 608 24.17 -7.39 30.50
N ASP A 609 23.53 -6.21 30.50
CA ASP A 609 24.14 -4.99 29.99
C ASP A 609 25.29 -4.57 30.91
N GLU A 610 26.49 -4.45 30.34
CA GLU A 610 27.72 -4.08 31.06
C GLU A 610 27.60 -2.78 31.88
N PHE A 611 26.67 -1.89 31.51
CA PHE A 611 26.42 -0.64 32.20
C PHE A 611 25.24 -0.68 33.17
N PHE A 612 24.48 -1.78 33.25
CA PHE A 612 23.25 -1.83 34.05
C PHE A 612 23.51 -1.56 35.53
N ASP A 613 24.39 -2.34 36.16
CA ASP A 613 24.73 -2.18 37.58
C ASP A 613 25.34 -0.81 37.85
N ILE A 614 26.20 -0.35 36.94
CA ILE A 614 26.87 0.95 37.04
C ILE A 614 25.85 2.09 36.98
N ILE A 615 24.89 2.01 36.06
CA ILE A 615 23.83 3.00 35.89
C ILE A 615 22.84 2.93 37.06
N ALA A 616 22.53 1.73 37.58
CA ALA A 616 21.67 1.54 38.74
C ALA A 616 22.27 2.25 39.97
N VAL A 617 23.56 2.04 40.25
CA VAL A 617 24.30 2.71 41.32
C VAL A 617 24.34 4.23 41.08
N PHE A 618 24.56 4.67 39.84
CA PHE A 618 24.58 6.09 39.50
C PHE A 618 23.23 6.75 39.73
N VAL A 619 22.13 6.11 39.32
CA VAL A 619 20.77 6.62 39.47
C VAL A 619 20.42 6.75 40.96
N VAL A 620 20.72 5.73 41.77
CA VAL A 620 20.44 5.75 43.21
C VAL A 620 21.30 6.80 43.93
N LYS A 621 22.59 6.93 43.61
CA LYS A 621 23.46 7.95 44.21
C LYS A 621 23.05 9.39 43.89
N ASN A 622 22.48 9.62 42.71
CA ASN A 622 22.09 10.95 42.26
C ASN A 622 20.61 11.28 42.52
N ASP A 623 19.85 10.35 43.12
CA ASP A 623 18.42 10.46 43.42
C ASP A 623 17.57 10.95 42.24
N ALA A 624 17.98 10.60 41.00
CA ALA A 624 17.33 11.08 39.79
C ALA A 624 17.61 10.17 38.61
N ALA A 625 16.55 9.59 38.04
CA ALA A 625 16.63 8.73 36.88
C ALA A 625 16.09 9.46 35.63
N SER A 626 16.93 9.75 34.64
CA SER A 626 16.47 10.32 33.36
C SER A 626 17.27 9.79 32.18
N ILE A 627 16.56 9.45 31.10
CA ILE A 627 17.15 8.85 29.90
C ILE A 627 18.24 9.76 29.32
N ASN A 628 17.97 11.05 29.15
CA ASN A 628 18.95 12.00 28.60
C ASN A 628 20.23 12.12 29.45
N ARG A 629 20.11 12.04 30.80
CA ARG A 629 21.28 12.11 31.69
C ARG A 629 22.11 10.84 31.59
N ILE A 630 21.46 9.67 31.54
CA ILE A 630 22.12 8.38 31.33
C ILE A 630 22.87 8.37 29.99
N GLN A 631 22.24 8.85 28.90
CA GLN A 631 22.89 8.93 27.59
C GLN A 631 24.14 9.81 27.59
N LYS A 632 24.07 10.98 28.25
CA LYS A 632 25.17 11.95 28.27
C LYS A 632 26.34 11.47 29.13
N GLU A 633 26.04 10.87 30.29
CA GLU A 633 27.06 10.45 31.25
C GLU A 633 27.78 9.17 30.82
N PHE A 634 27.03 8.20 30.27
CA PHE A 634 27.56 6.89 29.89
C PHE A 634 27.84 6.74 28.39
N GLY A 635 27.56 7.78 27.58
CA GLY A 635 27.81 7.77 26.14
C GLY A 635 26.99 6.73 25.36
N ILE A 636 25.87 6.26 25.91
CA ILE A 636 25.04 5.21 25.31
C ILE A 636 23.89 5.77 24.46
N GLY A 637 23.48 5.01 23.43
CA GLY A 637 22.38 5.38 22.54
C GLY A 637 21.00 5.36 23.22
N PHE A 638 20.01 6.04 22.62
CA PHE A 638 18.67 6.22 23.20
C PHE A 638 17.97 4.90 23.54
N ASN A 639 17.96 3.94 22.61
CA ASN A 639 17.29 2.65 22.82
C ASN A 639 17.94 1.85 23.95
N ARG A 640 19.27 1.91 24.09
CA ARG A 640 20.00 1.24 25.18
C ARG A 640 19.70 1.89 26.53
N ALA A 641 19.74 3.23 26.59
CA ALA A 641 19.36 3.97 27.80
C ALA A 641 17.89 3.73 28.20
N GLN A 642 16.98 3.63 27.23
CA GLN A 642 15.58 3.33 27.48
C GLN A 642 15.39 1.89 27.99
N SER A 643 16.10 0.91 27.42
CA SER A 643 16.07 -0.48 27.89
C SER A 643 16.57 -0.61 29.33
N ILE A 644 17.69 0.04 29.67
CA ILE A 644 18.22 0.06 31.04
C ILE A 644 17.23 0.74 31.99
N MET A 645 16.62 1.86 31.58
CA MET A 645 15.61 2.56 32.37
C MET A 645 14.36 1.71 32.65
N LEU A 646 13.92 0.91 31.67
CA LEU A 646 12.83 -0.05 31.85
C LEU A 646 13.23 -1.18 32.82
N GLY A 647 14.47 -1.69 32.72
CA GLY A 647 14.98 -2.68 33.67
C GLY A 647 15.06 -2.17 35.12
N LEU A 648 15.43 -0.89 35.30
CA LEU A 648 15.39 -0.26 36.63
C LEU A 648 13.96 -0.12 37.17
N GLU A 649 12.97 0.11 36.30
CA GLU A 649 11.55 0.18 36.67
C GLU A 649 11.01 -1.21 37.04
N GLU A 650 11.35 -2.22 36.25
CA GLU A 650 10.94 -3.61 36.47
C GLU A 650 11.50 -4.20 37.78
N LEU A 651 12.74 -3.85 38.13
CA LEU A 651 13.34 -4.22 39.42
C LEU A 651 12.85 -3.36 40.60
N GLY A 652 11.96 -2.40 40.36
CA GLY A 652 11.44 -1.50 41.39
C GLY A 652 12.47 -0.50 41.93
N ILE A 653 13.58 -0.27 41.21
CA ILE A 653 14.63 0.71 41.59
C ILE A 653 14.15 2.13 41.31
N VAL A 654 13.34 2.32 40.27
CA VAL A 654 12.75 3.62 39.89
C VAL A 654 11.24 3.50 39.69
N SER A 655 10.53 4.61 39.86
CA SER A 655 9.07 4.67 39.70
C SER A 655 8.61 4.39 38.29
N GLU A 656 7.32 4.07 38.12
CA GLU A 656 6.69 3.97 36.81
C GLU A 656 6.80 5.27 35.99
N GLY A 657 6.76 5.14 34.66
CA GLY A 657 6.98 6.25 33.74
C GLY A 657 6.00 7.43 33.88
N MET A 658 6.49 8.58 34.36
CA MET A 658 5.75 9.87 34.34
C MET A 658 6.10 10.74 33.12
N GLY A 659 5.90 10.22 31.89
CA GLY A 659 6.13 10.97 30.66
C GLY A 659 7.58 11.39 30.43
N SER A 660 7.84 12.62 29.95
CA SER A 660 9.19 13.10 29.59
C SER A 660 10.04 13.60 30.77
N ARG A 661 9.59 13.41 32.02
CA ARG A 661 10.27 13.90 33.22
C ARG A 661 11.16 12.81 33.84
N SER A 662 12.08 13.23 34.71
CA SER A 662 12.88 12.31 35.51
C SER A 662 11.98 11.45 36.40
N ARG A 663 12.30 10.16 36.52
CA ARG A 663 11.62 9.23 37.42
C ARG A 663 12.25 9.29 38.81
N ASN A 664 11.42 9.01 39.81
CA ASN A 664 11.85 8.99 41.21
C ASN A 664 12.58 7.69 41.49
N VAL A 665 13.62 7.73 42.31
CA VAL A 665 14.30 6.55 42.81
C VAL A 665 13.51 6.01 44.00
N LEU A 666 13.28 4.70 44.04
CA LEU A 666 12.44 4.04 45.04
C LEU A 666 13.24 3.28 46.10
N VAL A 667 14.53 3.07 45.87
CA VAL A 667 15.39 2.21 46.69
C VAL A 667 16.59 2.98 47.23
N THR A 668 17.04 2.61 48.42
CA THR A 668 18.27 3.09 49.02
C THR A 668 19.49 2.33 48.48
N SER A 669 20.71 2.83 48.74
CA SER A 669 21.93 2.14 48.30
C SER A 669 22.08 0.74 48.90
N GLU A 670 21.62 0.52 50.14
CA GLU A 670 21.67 -0.78 50.81
C GLU A 670 20.67 -1.78 50.19
N GLU A 671 19.48 -1.31 49.81
CA GLU A 671 18.47 -2.14 49.12
C GLU A 671 18.88 -2.46 47.69
N LEU A 672 19.59 -1.53 47.03
CA LEU A 672 20.12 -1.75 45.69
C LEU A 672 21.11 -2.93 45.65
N ASP A 673 22.01 -3.03 46.62
CA ASP A 673 23.00 -4.11 46.70
C ASP A 673 22.32 -5.49 46.83
N VAL A 674 21.21 -5.55 47.58
CA VAL A 674 20.38 -6.77 47.70
C VAL A 674 19.67 -7.10 46.39
N ILE A 675 19.17 -6.10 45.66
CA ILE A 675 18.47 -6.29 44.36
C ILE A 675 19.44 -6.72 43.24
N LEU A 676 20.68 -6.24 43.28
CA LEU A 676 21.74 -6.58 42.33
C LEU A 676 22.47 -7.89 42.71
N GLY A 677 22.23 -8.43 43.90
CA GLY A 677 22.77 -9.73 44.34
C GLY A 677 24.27 -9.70 44.65
N SER A 678 24.75 -8.59 45.22
CA SER A 678 26.15 -8.43 45.70
C SER A 678 26.31 -8.75 47.18
#